data_AF-A0AA95K714-F1
#
_entry.id   AF-A0AA95K714-F1
#
_cell.length_a   1.000
_cell.length_b   1.000
_cell.length_c   1.000
_cell.angle_alpha   90.00
_cell.angle_beta   90.00
_cell.angle_gamma   90.00
#
_symmetry.space_group_name_H-M   'P 1'
#
loop_
_entity.id
_entity.type
_entity.pdbx_description
1 polymer ?
#
loop_
_entity_poly.entity_id
_entity_poly.type
_entity_poly.pdbx_seq_one_letter_code
_entity_poly.pdbx_strand_id
1 'polypeptide(L)'
;MKIDNNIMLKVWFKNHFSNYSDPNISTMKLIKKERDYSYLYENILTFNIEKADILVRSPNEALLFELFERFKDIEVYFSPPTLLIGSITGVAYQSILAASPSFFQAAISDTSDEYYLYLKEGIINIVAELLGESLSEVASKTLAKSIKLYLKNKFIKKSLHINDAIKNFSKNDQLQQSSKILKLEPNELENRFEIKMLSRINPDNLTNDIPSVEYLAQLKADDTINKKITSPIGQCESLMEPVANFMANHDMTNIKYRGIYIWDDATDEMPLNHFVVLGKKNDKNYVFDLTAHQFANEGMPSLNAPLILEETEWEKRYIAAGSNKLIKYKDFNTANRASDVYNAYPRHAPNEIIDGEKILITPPWYWKTVKKDINQNDLIELPNIDSNATPTIRDQIYQIATTDLPIKDNFTFTAEILQHSGLINEAQKTKLIDRLKNISQQAGSSRYEQPNELIEQAHQITTIDQLLQLKKGELVVFSDNDSELVYKNKSRVHTMVSLGNGRFATMASNALDPSLDDGMQFLMAEQLIPLITGKTLKLLNPLTIPKYFVYAGYPKDSSEQDSSLLTTVYKYLADGKKIKNTPSFISLILQKSGELSPEQALIFSDTIETLRDSDNSKTTINDVITNKEKISDVNQLTALSSGTLVIFHKTDYQVSYIMMSIGKKGFITLFSEHLEKTSKYDNELISPSQFNNFFNNKSDDQQVTIGQINLKSMRQSALLGKGSLFTVDGNKLLIKVQGAPSIVNDMDALELANVIKGLSMQETNSIDLQKIDTIELQSCFSTFGSQSLGQKLANIFDKKVIAYPFSMSKTFEDPKEEWMTKPKIYEPNKLVLADEQHIRNNKFYKDLAGLYQNQKIISAKAERHLNLPKPEYLLIQLIYEAARLILKKINEEDFLELHPEYISHDGRIYPQALMELKSLIRSFTSQEMTQQNFIELIIEILSLSHSSFDLLNQLLSKEEH
;
A
#
# COMPACT_ATOMS: atom_id res chain seq x y z
N MET A 1 -29.61 13.78 46.62
CA MET A 1 -30.69 12.76 46.60
C MET A 1 -31.32 12.64 47.99
N LYS A 2 -32.65 12.68 48.14
CA LYS A 2 -33.29 12.46 49.47
C LYS A 2 -33.16 10.99 49.85
N ILE A 3 -32.68 10.70 51.06
CA ILE A 3 -32.41 9.32 51.53
C ILE A 3 -33.71 8.50 51.58
N ASP A 4 -34.82 9.13 51.95
CA ASP A 4 -36.13 8.49 52.13
C ASP A 4 -36.76 7.98 50.83
N ASN A 5 -36.30 8.48 49.67
CA ASN A 5 -36.81 8.08 48.36
C ASN A 5 -36.16 6.78 47.83
N ASN A 6 -35.22 6.18 48.57
CA ASN A 6 -34.54 4.95 48.17
C ASN A 6 -34.42 4.00 49.37
N ILE A 7 -35.18 2.90 49.30
CA ILE A 7 -35.25 1.87 50.35
C ILE A 7 -33.88 1.32 50.72
N MET A 8 -32.99 1.13 49.74
CA MET A 8 -31.64 0.59 49.98
C MET A 8 -30.75 1.58 50.74
N LEU A 9 -30.79 2.87 50.39
CA LEU A 9 -30.04 3.91 51.13
C LEU A 9 -30.60 4.14 52.53
N LYS A 10 -31.92 4.01 52.69
CA LYS A 10 -32.59 4.07 53.99
C LYS A 10 -32.16 2.92 54.91
N VAL A 11 -32.07 1.70 54.38
CA VAL A 11 -31.57 0.51 55.10
C VAL A 11 -30.08 0.66 55.42
N TRP A 12 -29.27 1.09 54.46
CA TRP A 12 -27.84 1.34 54.66
C TRP A 12 -27.57 2.38 55.76
N PHE A 13 -28.30 3.50 55.75
CA PHE A 13 -28.17 4.55 56.77
C PHE A 13 -28.63 4.07 58.15
N LYS A 14 -29.75 3.35 58.22
CA LYS A 14 -30.21 2.75 59.48
C LYS A 14 -29.18 1.76 60.05
N ASN A 15 -28.55 0.93 59.22
CA ASN A 15 -27.59 -0.07 59.70
C ASN A 15 -26.27 0.54 60.20
N HIS A 16 -25.83 1.67 59.62
CA HIS A 16 -24.58 2.35 60.02
C HIS A 16 -24.75 3.38 61.15
N PHE A 17 -25.97 3.87 61.39
CA PHE A 17 -26.21 5.02 62.29
C PHE A 17 -27.36 4.83 63.31
N SER A 18 -27.97 3.65 63.42
CA SER A 18 -29.19 3.39 64.23
C SER A 18 -29.07 3.52 65.76
N ASN A 19 -27.86 3.55 66.32
CA ASN A 19 -27.68 3.65 67.79
C ASN A 19 -27.64 5.10 68.30
N TYR A 20 -27.94 6.08 67.44
CA TYR A 20 -27.86 7.50 67.75
C TYR A 20 -29.25 8.15 67.63
N SER A 21 -29.61 8.95 68.63
CA SER A 21 -30.91 9.61 68.80
C SER A 21 -31.44 10.15 67.46
N ASP A 22 -32.57 9.59 67.01
CA ASP A 22 -33.18 9.74 65.69
C ASP A 22 -32.92 11.09 65.02
N PRO A 23 -32.02 11.18 64.03
CA PRO A 23 -32.04 12.31 63.14
C PRO A 23 -33.04 11.97 62.02
N ASN A 24 -34.09 12.79 61.89
CA ASN A 24 -35.25 12.50 61.05
C ASN A 24 -34.85 12.27 59.57
N ILE A 25 -34.77 10.99 59.16
CA ILE A 25 -34.26 10.54 57.85
C ILE A 25 -34.99 11.21 56.68
N SER A 26 -36.27 11.57 56.86
CA SER A 26 -37.09 12.25 55.85
C SER A 26 -36.55 13.64 55.45
N THR A 27 -35.71 14.25 56.30
CA THR A 27 -35.11 15.57 56.07
C THR A 27 -33.73 15.52 55.44
N MET A 28 -33.09 14.34 55.39
CA MET A 28 -31.70 14.21 54.95
C MET A 28 -31.54 14.04 53.45
N LYS A 29 -30.47 14.66 52.91
CA LYS A 29 -30.08 14.59 51.50
C LYS A 29 -28.61 14.22 51.35
N LEU A 30 -28.33 13.27 50.47
CA LEU A 30 -27.00 13.00 49.93
C LEU A 30 -26.57 14.14 48.99
N ILE A 31 -25.42 14.74 49.28
CA ILE A 31 -24.80 15.80 48.48
C ILE A 31 -23.65 15.15 47.69
N LYS A 32 -23.71 15.27 46.37
CA LYS A 32 -22.69 14.77 45.46
C LYS A 32 -21.57 15.82 45.35
N LYS A 33 -20.31 15.43 45.58
CA LYS A 33 -19.13 16.29 45.36
C LYS A 33 -18.18 15.54 44.40
N GLU A 34 -17.59 16.27 43.46
CA GLU A 34 -16.51 15.75 42.59
C GLU A 34 -16.86 14.43 41.85
N ARG A 35 -18.07 14.39 41.27
CA ARG A 35 -18.59 13.32 40.39
C ARG A 35 -18.89 11.95 41.04
N ASP A 36 -18.60 11.67 42.31
CA ASP A 36 -19.03 10.45 43.02
C ASP A 36 -19.49 10.68 44.49
N TYR A 37 -19.59 9.60 45.30
CA TYR A 37 -19.95 9.64 46.72
C TYR A 37 -18.83 9.14 47.67
N SER A 38 -17.58 9.04 47.19
CA SER A 38 -16.42 8.50 47.93
C SER A 38 -16.13 9.23 49.25
N TYR A 39 -16.37 10.53 49.33
CA TYR A 39 -16.23 11.35 50.55
C TYR A 39 -17.14 10.87 51.71
N LEU A 40 -18.28 10.25 51.40
CA LEU A 40 -19.18 9.69 52.40
C LEU A 40 -18.51 8.53 53.16
N TYR A 41 -17.64 7.79 52.47
CA TYR A 41 -16.96 6.61 52.99
C TYR A 41 -15.81 6.96 53.94
N GLU A 42 -14.95 7.92 53.59
CA GLU A 42 -13.86 8.35 54.47
C GLU A 42 -14.37 8.83 55.83
N ASN A 43 -15.50 9.53 55.83
CA ASN A 43 -16.12 10.03 57.06
C ASN A 43 -16.75 8.91 57.89
N ILE A 44 -17.34 7.89 57.26
CA ILE A 44 -17.92 6.75 57.98
C ILE A 44 -16.85 5.85 58.56
N LEU A 45 -15.78 5.61 57.81
CA LEU A 45 -14.64 4.83 58.28
C LEU A 45 -13.96 5.53 59.46
N THR A 46 -13.70 6.83 59.31
CA THR A 46 -13.13 7.66 60.39
C THR A 46 -14.06 7.66 61.61
N PHE A 47 -15.36 7.86 61.41
CA PHE A 47 -16.37 7.83 62.47
C PHE A 47 -16.41 6.50 63.21
N ASN A 48 -16.41 5.37 62.50
CA ASN A 48 -16.45 4.04 63.12
C ASN A 48 -15.14 3.71 63.86
N ILE A 49 -13.97 4.09 63.33
CA ILE A 49 -12.66 3.89 63.98
C ILE A 49 -12.56 4.73 65.27
N GLU A 50 -12.97 5.99 65.23
CA GLU A 50 -12.98 6.87 66.41
C GLU A 50 -13.95 6.38 67.49
N LYS A 51 -15.09 5.79 67.10
CA LYS A 51 -16.09 5.25 68.03
C LYS A 51 -15.71 3.89 68.59
N ALA A 52 -15.08 3.03 67.79
CA ALA A 52 -14.49 1.79 68.28
C ALA A 52 -13.41 2.05 69.33
N ASP A 53 -12.57 3.08 69.14
CA ASP A 53 -11.59 3.51 70.16
C ASP A 53 -12.28 3.95 71.47
N ILE A 54 -13.42 4.64 71.39
CA ILE A 54 -14.22 5.04 72.57
C ILE A 54 -14.84 3.82 73.28
N LEU A 55 -15.35 2.85 72.53
CA LEU A 55 -16.00 1.65 73.07
C LEU A 55 -14.99 0.66 73.68
N VAL A 56 -13.82 0.46 73.05
CA VAL A 56 -12.69 -0.37 73.52
C VAL A 56 -12.09 0.17 74.82
N ARG A 57 -12.22 1.48 75.07
CA ARG A 57 -11.81 2.13 76.32
C ARG A 57 -12.89 2.13 77.40
N SER A 58 -14.10 1.64 77.11
CA SER A 58 -15.19 1.54 78.09
C SER A 58 -15.15 0.19 78.81
N PRO A 59 -15.59 0.08 80.08
CA PRO A 59 -15.51 -1.18 80.84
C PRO A 59 -16.51 -2.26 80.40
N ASN A 60 -17.29 -2.04 79.34
CA ASN A 60 -18.49 -2.83 79.03
C ASN A 60 -18.29 -3.67 77.77
N GLU A 61 -17.59 -4.80 77.91
CA GLU A 61 -17.25 -5.74 76.83
C GLU A 61 -18.48 -6.25 76.05
N ALA A 62 -19.66 -6.32 76.70
CA ALA A 62 -20.89 -6.78 76.07
C ALA A 62 -21.35 -5.90 74.88
N LEU A 63 -21.15 -4.57 74.98
CA LEU A 63 -21.45 -3.63 73.90
C LEU A 63 -20.44 -3.73 72.74
N LEU A 64 -19.23 -4.20 73.03
CA LEU A 64 -18.20 -4.47 72.02
C LEU A 64 -18.54 -5.73 71.22
N PHE A 65 -18.96 -6.80 71.90
CA PHE A 65 -19.40 -8.04 71.26
C PHE A 65 -20.65 -7.87 70.41
N GLU A 66 -21.63 -7.05 70.85
CA GLU A 66 -22.81 -6.72 70.05
C GLU A 66 -22.46 -5.93 68.78
N LEU A 67 -21.45 -5.05 68.86
CA LEU A 67 -20.91 -4.35 67.69
C LEU A 67 -20.22 -5.33 66.72
N PHE A 68 -19.47 -6.31 67.24
CA PHE A 68 -18.76 -7.31 66.44
C PHE A 68 -19.68 -8.27 65.70
N GLU A 69 -20.74 -8.77 66.34
CA GLU A 69 -21.74 -9.63 65.69
C GLU A 69 -22.48 -8.87 64.57
N ARG A 70 -22.79 -7.58 64.76
CA ARG A 70 -23.40 -6.75 63.69
C ARG A 70 -22.50 -6.57 62.47
N PHE A 71 -21.19 -6.38 62.65
CA PHE A 71 -20.26 -6.23 61.50
C PHE A 71 -20.10 -7.53 60.73
N LYS A 72 -20.23 -8.68 61.42
CA LYS A 72 -20.22 -10.00 60.80
C LYS A 72 -21.47 -10.25 59.93
N ASP A 73 -22.62 -9.75 60.35
CA ASP A 73 -23.88 -9.83 59.57
C ASP A 73 -23.96 -8.84 58.40
N ILE A 74 -23.12 -7.79 58.40
CA ILE A 74 -23.06 -6.75 57.35
C ILE A 74 -22.39 -7.26 56.06
N GLU A 75 -21.54 -8.28 56.14
CA GLU A 75 -20.81 -8.85 55.00
C GLU A 75 -21.76 -9.50 53.95
N VAL A 76 -22.93 -9.98 54.37
CA VAL A 76 -23.82 -10.82 53.55
C VAL A 76 -24.84 -10.02 52.71
N TYR A 77 -25.13 -8.75 53.03
CA TYR A 77 -26.29 -8.03 52.45
C TYR A 77 -25.99 -6.77 51.60
N PHE A 78 -24.72 -6.41 51.34
CA PHE A 78 -24.36 -5.10 50.76
C PHE A 78 -23.75 -5.09 49.34
N SER A 79 -24.21 -5.96 48.44
CA SER A 79 -23.93 -5.82 46.99
C SER A 79 -24.65 -4.65 46.26
N PRO A 80 -25.77 -4.06 46.73
CA PRO A 80 -26.46 -3.04 45.93
C PRO A 80 -25.90 -1.59 45.94
N PRO A 81 -25.32 -1.03 47.02
CA PRO A 81 -24.85 0.37 46.98
C PRO A 81 -23.55 0.58 46.20
N THR A 82 -22.76 -0.47 45.98
CA THR A 82 -21.49 -0.40 45.21
C THR A 82 -21.73 -0.03 43.73
N LEU A 83 -22.91 -0.35 43.18
CA LEU A 83 -23.32 0.03 41.82
C LEU A 83 -23.48 1.55 41.61
N LEU A 84 -23.69 2.34 42.67
CA LEU A 84 -23.86 3.80 42.57
C LEU A 84 -22.54 4.58 42.69
N ILE A 85 -21.42 3.92 43.00
CA ILE A 85 -20.23 4.59 43.56
C ILE A 85 -18.92 4.17 42.85
N GLY A 86 -19.02 3.41 41.74
CA GLY A 86 -17.86 2.96 40.98
C GLY A 86 -17.22 1.70 41.58
N SER A 87 -16.80 0.78 40.71
CA SER A 87 -16.32 -0.56 41.07
C SER A 87 -15.12 -0.53 42.03
N ILE A 88 -14.18 0.38 41.80
CA ILE A 88 -12.90 0.46 42.53
C ILE A 88 -13.08 0.86 44.00
N THR A 89 -13.95 1.84 44.27
CA THR A 89 -14.22 2.36 45.62
C THR A 89 -15.06 1.39 46.45
N GLY A 90 -15.92 0.60 45.79
CA GLY A 90 -16.68 -0.48 46.42
C GLY A 90 -15.82 -1.65 46.88
N VAL A 91 -14.81 -2.03 46.09
CA VAL A 91 -13.87 -3.10 46.42
C VAL A 91 -13.00 -2.74 47.64
N ALA A 92 -12.43 -1.52 47.66
CA ALA A 92 -11.63 -1.07 48.82
C ALA A 92 -12.44 -1.02 50.13
N TYR A 93 -13.74 -0.71 50.05
CA TYR A 93 -14.63 -0.71 51.20
C TYR A 93 -14.91 -2.12 51.72
N GLN A 94 -15.21 -3.06 50.82
CA GLN A 94 -15.42 -4.47 51.19
C GLN A 94 -14.17 -5.05 51.84
N SER A 95 -12.98 -4.76 51.32
CA SER A 95 -11.73 -5.28 51.91
C SER A 95 -11.36 -4.75 53.27
N ILE A 96 -11.75 -3.52 53.56
CA ILE A 96 -11.57 -2.97 54.90
C ILE A 96 -12.62 -3.54 55.87
N LEU A 97 -13.84 -3.82 55.41
CA LEU A 97 -14.86 -4.49 56.24
C LEU A 97 -14.49 -5.94 56.54
N ALA A 98 -14.03 -6.71 55.55
CA ALA A 98 -13.59 -8.10 55.72
C ALA A 98 -12.40 -8.24 56.69
N ALA A 99 -11.51 -7.24 56.73
CA ALA A 99 -10.37 -7.21 57.65
C ALA A 99 -10.64 -6.57 59.01
N SER A 100 -11.77 -5.88 59.16
CA SER A 100 -12.16 -5.21 60.40
C SER A 100 -12.22 -6.17 61.61
N PRO A 101 -12.76 -7.41 61.52
CA PRO A 101 -12.77 -8.36 62.63
C PRO A 101 -11.37 -8.68 63.17
N SER A 102 -10.38 -8.93 62.29
CA SER A 102 -9.00 -9.23 62.70
C SER A 102 -8.32 -8.02 63.35
N PHE A 103 -8.55 -6.81 62.83
CA PHE A 103 -8.08 -5.61 63.51
C PHE A 103 -8.78 -5.40 64.85
N PHE A 104 -10.06 -5.67 64.97
CA PHE A 104 -10.73 -5.57 66.26
C PHE A 104 -10.24 -6.60 67.28
N GLN A 105 -9.94 -7.84 66.86
CA GLN A 105 -9.31 -8.86 67.71
C GLN A 105 -7.90 -8.45 68.16
N ALA A 106 -7.10 -7.85 67.28
CA ALA A 106 -5.83 -7.21 67.67
C ALA A 106 -6.08 -6.09 68.71
N ALA A 107 -7.16 -5.31 68.58
CA ALA A 107 -7.52 -4.26 69.53
C ALA A 107 -7.94 -4.77 70.91
N ILE A 108 -8.20 -6.06 71.11
CA ILE A 108 -8.56 -6.61 72.43
C ILE A 108 -7.64 -7.76 72.88
N SER A 109 -6.56 -8.02 72.13
CA SER A 109 -5.58 -9.05 72.48
C SER A 109 -4.83 -8.72 73.77
N ASP A 110 -4.75 -9.69 74.67
CA ASP A 110 -4.09 -9.54 75.98
C ASP A 110 -2.57 -9.71 75.90
N THR A 111 -2.10 -10.46 74.89
CA THR A 111 -0.68 -10.75 74.66
C THR A 111 -0.14 -10.09 73.39
N SER A 112 1.17 -9.79 73.38
CA SER A 112 1.83 -9.17 72.23
C SER A 112 1.82 -10.08 70.99
N ASP A 113 1.88 -11.39 71.19
CA ASP A 113 2.00 -12.34 70.08
C ASP A 113 0.64 -12.54 69.37
N GLU A 114 -0.45 -12.62 70.14
CA GLU A 114 -1.82 -12.62 69.59
C GLU A 114 -2.13 -11.31 68.87
N TYR A 115 -1.71 -10.18 69.44
CA TYR A 115 -1.83 -8.88 68.79
C TYR A 115 -1.18 -8.85 67.41
N TYR A 116 0.06 -9.32 67.29
CA TYR A 116 0.78 -9.33 66.01
C TYR A 116 0.22 -10.36 65.03
N LEU A 117 -0.29 -11.48 65.51
CA LEU A 117 -0.93 -12.49 64.67
C LEU A 117 -2.20 -11.93 64.02
N TYR A 118 -3.12 -11.35 64.80
CA TYR A 118 -4.36 -10.79 64.27
C TYR A 118 -4.14 -9.53 63.43
N LEU A 119 -3.12 -8.72 63.76
CA LEU A 119 -2.70 -7.60 62.91
C LEU A 119 -2.18 -8.09 61.55
N LYS A 120 -1.39 -9.17 61.55
CA LYS A 120 -0.88 -9.81 60.34
C LYS A 120 -2.01 -10.39 59.51
N GLU A 121 -2.98 -11.07 60.13
CA GLU A 121 -4.15 -11.62 59.43
C GLU A 121 -5.03 -10.53 58.80
N GLY A 122 -5.29 -9.43 59.50
CA GLY A 122 -6.05 -8.31 58.95
C GLY A 122 -5.37 -7.68 57.73
N ILE A 123 -4.04 -7.51 57.78
CA ILE A 123 -3.27 -7.00 56.64
C ILE A 123 -3.24 -7.99 55.48
N ILE A 124 -3.12 -9.30 55.75
CA ILE A 124 -3.13 -10.34 54.71
C ILE A 124 -4.50 -10.42 54.02
N ASN A 125 -5.60 -10.34 54.76
CA ASN A 125 -6.96 -10.39 54.19
C ASN A 125 -7.25 -9.21 53.26
N ILE A 126 -6.82 -8.00 53.65
CA ILE A 126 -6.85 -6.83 52.78
C ILE A 126 -6.07 -7.08 51.49
N VAL A 127 -4.84 -7.59 51.62
CA VAL A 127 -3.96 -7.78 50.46
C VAL A 127 -4.50 -8.90 49.56
N ALA A 128 -5.08 -9.96 50.11
CA ALA A 128 -5.64 -11.08 49.36
C ALA A 128 -6.83 -10.68 48.49
N GLU A 129 -7.77 -9.87 48.98
CA GLU A 129 -8.88 -9.36 48.16
C GLU A 129 -8.42 -8.33 47.12
N LEU A 130 -7.42 -7.50 47.45
CA LEU A 130 -6.87 -6.51 46.53
C LEU A 130 -5.97 -7.12 45.44
N LEU A 131 -5.56 -8.38 45.56
CA LEU A 131 -4.82 -9.12 44.52
C LEU A 131 -5.73 -9.73 43.46
N GLY A 132 -7.05 -9.74 43.68
CA GLY A 132 -8.05 -10.25 42.73
C GLY A 132 -8.44 -9.28 41.60
N GLU A 133 -8.29 -7.95 41.80
CA GLU A 133 -8.56 -6.93 40.78
C GLU A 133 -7.52 -5.79 40.84
N SER A 134 -7.16 -5.25 39.69
CA SER A 134 -6.05 -4.30 39.49
C SER A 134 -6.05 -3.10 40.47
N LEU A 135 -4.99 -2.99 41.27
CA LEU A 135 -4.83 -1.98 42.33
C LEU A 135 -4.48 -0.57 41.82
N SER A 136 -5.31 0.42 42.15
CA SER A 136 -5.04 1.85 41.92
C SER A 136 -4.38 2.54 43.13
N GLU A 137 -3.68 3.66 42.90
CA GLU A 137 -2.96 4.44 43.92
C GLU A 137 -3.88 4.99 45.03
N VAL A 138 -5.16 5.25 44.70
CA VAL A 138 -6.19 5.71 45.65
C VAL A 138 -6.51 4.62 46.67
N ALA A 139 -6.66 3.36 46.25
CA ALA A 139 -6.88 2.24 47.18
C ALA A 139 -5.71 2.10 48.17
N SER A 140 -4.46 2.28 47.71
CA SER A 140 -3.27 2.21 48.56
C SER A 140 -3.12 3.38 49.54
N LYS A 141 -3.51 4.60 49.14
CA LYS A 141 -3.49 5.79 50.02
C LYS A 141 -4.59 5.72 51.08
N THR A 142 -5.80 5.31 50.70
CA THR A 142 -6.89 5.09 51.65
C THR A 142 -6.49 3.99 52.64
N LEU A 143 -5.91 2.88 52.17
CA LEU A 143 -5.43 1.79 53.02
C LEU A 143 -4.34 2.21 54.01
N ALA A 144 -3.31 2.89 53.53
CA ALA A 144 -2.23 3.39 54.39
C ALA A 144 -2.75 4.39 55.43
N LYS A 145 -3.74 5.22 55.08
CA LYS A 145 -4.37 6.18 55.98
C LYS A 145 -5.25 5.48 57.02
N SER A 146 -6.01 4.45 56.65
CA SER A 146 -6.82 3.62 57.56
C SER A 146 -5.96 2.87 58.60
N ILE A 147 -4.89 2.22 58.14
CA ILE A 147 -3.94 1.51 59.00
C ILE A 147 -3.23 2.51 59.93
N LYS A 148 -2.85 3.68 59.40
CA LYS A 148 -2.22 4.74 60.20
C LYS A 148 -3.17 5.36 61.23
N LEU A 149 -4.45 5.53 60.91
CA LEU A 149 -5.48 5.98 61.86
C LEU A 149 -5.71 4.95 62.98
N TYR A 150 -5.77 3.68 62.63
CA TYR A 150 -5.94 2.58 63.58
C TYR A 150 -4.72 2.46 64.53
N LEU A 151 -3.50 2.50 64.00
CA LEU A 151 -2.25 2.48 64.80
C LEU A 151 -2.11 3.72 65.70
N LYS A 152 -2.64 4.88 65.28
CA LYS A 152 -2.56 6.13 66.04
C LYS A 152 -3.42 6.14 67.31
N ASN A 153 -4.52 5.39 67.35
CA ASN A 153 -5.50 5.49 68.44
C ASN A 153 -5.28 4.50 69.61
N LYS A 154 -4.45 3.44 69.52
CA LYS A 154 -4.23 2.50 70.65
C LYS A 154 -2.84 2.56 71.32
N PHE A 155 -1.85 3.25 70.75
CA PHE A 155 -0.47 3.26 71.25
C PHE A 155 -0.14 4.40 72.22
N ILE A 156 -0.85 4.48 73.34
CA ILE A 156 -0.32 5.18 74.53
C ILE A 156 -0.51 4.26 75.74
N LYS A 157 0.54 3.49 76.05
CA LYS A 157 0.84 2.70 77.29
C LYS A 157 1.00 1.18 77.10
N LYS A 158 2.15 0.77 76.55
CA LYS A 158 2.99 -0.32 77.10
C LYS A 158 4.29 -0.33 76.32
N SER A 159 5.40 0.04 76.96
CA SER A 159 6.73 -0.04 76.38
C SER A 159 7.15 -1.50 76.26
N LEU A 160 7.14 -2.04 75.04
CA LEU A 160 7.70 -3.34 74.71
C LEU A 160 8.85 -3.16 73.73
N HIS A 161 9.91 -3.96 73.88
CA HIS A 161 11.15 -3.83 73.10
C HIS A 161 10.93 -4.22 71.64
N ILE A 162 10.63 -3.21 70.81
CA ILE A 162 10.22 -3.38 69.42
C ILE A 162 11.35 -3.87 68.49
N ASN A 163 12.61 -3.82 68.93
CA ASN A 163 13.76 -4.11 68.07
C ASN A 163 13.81 -5.58 67.59
N ASP A 164 13.33 -6.53 68.38
CA ASP A 164 13.35 -7.95 68.00
C ASP A 164 12.23 -8.32 67.01
N ALA A 165 11.08 -7.66 67.11
CA ALA A 165 9.96 -7.85 66.20
C ALA A 165 10.27 -7.33 64.78
N ILE A 166 10.97 -6.19 64.66
CA ILE A 166 11.41 -5.62 63.39
C ILE A 166 12.40 -6.53 62.65
N LYS A 167 13.27 -7.21 63.41
CA LYS A 167 14.29 -8.11 62.87
C LYS A 167 13.69 -9.38 62.27
N ASN A 168 12.54 -9.83 62.78
CA ASN A 168 11.81 -10.98 62.25
C ASN A 168 10.86 -10.60 61.10
N PHE A 169 10.31 -9.38 61.09
CA PHE A 169 9.43 -8.88 60.02
C PHE A 169 10.18 -8.60 58.71
N SER A 170 11.44 -8.15 58.79
CA SER A 170 12.29 -7.80 57.63
C SER A 170 12.92 -8.99 56.89
N LYS A 171 12.84 -10.19 57.47
CA LYS A 171 13.46 -11.43 56.94
C LYS A 171 12.52 -12.33 56.15
N ASN A 172 11.27 -11.92 55.91
CA ASN A 172 10.29 -12.76 55.23
C ASN A 172 10.42 -12.66 53.69
N ASP A 173 10.82 -13.74 53.04
CA ASP A 173 11.18 -13.80 51.62
C ASP A 173 10.03 -13.44 50.65
N GLN A 174 8.77 -13.63 51.06
CA GLN A 174 7.60 -13.25 50.23
C GLN A 174 7.41 -11.72 50.11
N LEU A 175 7.90 -10.93 51.08
CA LEU A 175 7.82 -9.46 51.04
C LEU A 175 8.97 -8.83 50.24
N GLN A 176 10.13 -9.49 50.18
CA GLN A 176 11.31 -8.99 49.45
C GLN A 176 11.19 -9.08 47.92
N GLN A 177 10.29 -9.91 47.40
CA GLN A 177 10.05 -10.02 45.96
C GLN A 177 9.05 -8.98 45.41
N SER A 178 8.52 -8.09 46.26
CA SER A 178 7.60 -7.02 45.84
C SER A 178 8.32 -5.68 45.59
N SER A 179 7.88 -4.94 44.57
CA SER A 179 8.54 -3.73 44.04
C SER A 179 8.51 -2.48 44.95
N LYS A 180 8.11 -2.60 46.22
CA LYS A 180 8.05 -1.50 47.20
C LYS A 180 8.50 -2.01 48.58
N ILE A 181 9.63 -1.49 49.09
CA ILE A 181 10.12 -1.81 50.44
C ILE A 181 9.43 -0.89 51.44
N LEU A 182 8.55 -1.46 52.28
CA LEU A 182 8.05 -0.82 53.49
C LEU A 182 9.18 -0.76 54.52
N LYS A 183 9.65 0.44 54.86
CA LYS A 183 10.65 0.62 55.92
C LYS A 183 9.99 1.26 57.14
N LEU A 184 10.02 0.54 58.25
CA LEU A 184 9.60 1.00 59.57
C LEU A 184 10.83 1.60 60.26
N GLU A 185 10.84 2.92 60.43
CA GLU A 185 11.91 3.59 61.17
C GLU A 185 11.39 4.04 62.54
N PRO A 186 12.10 3.74 63.65
CA PRO A 186 11.71 4.23 64.95
C PRO A 186 11.96 5.73 65.04
N ASN A 187 10.96 6.48 65.52
CA ASN A 187 11.15 7.86 65.93
C ASN A 187 11.45 7.87 67.44
N GLU A 188 12.73 8.00 67.78
CA GLU A 188 13.24 7.87 69.17
C GLU A 188 12.69 8.93 70.12
N LEU A 189 12.16 10.06 69.60
CA LEU A 189 11.60 11.13 70.41
C LEU A 189 10.15 10.89 70.85
N GLU A 190 9.42 9.97 70.19
CA GLU A 190 7.97 9.85 70.40
C GLU A 190 7.47 8.42 70.71
N ASN A 191 8.33 7.41 70.75
CA ASN A 191 7.92 6.00 70.91
C ASN A 191 6.87 5.58 69.85
N ARG A 192 7.00 6.08 68.61
CA ARG A 192 6.16 5.77 67.46
C ARG A 192 7.01 5.23 66.30
N PHE A 193 6.42 4.40 65.45
CA PHE A 193 7.04 4.00 64.17
C PHE A 193 6.56 4.89 63.05
N GLU A 194 7.50 5.44 62.29
CA GLU A 194 7.21 6.04 61.00
C GLU A 194 7.29 4.95 59.93
N ILE A 195 6.14 4.63 59.34
CA ILE A 195 6.11 3.88 58.07
C ILE A 195 6.51 4.86 56.99
N LYS A 196 7.77 4.80 56.58
CA LYS A 196 8.24 5.47 55.37
C LYS A 196 8.12 4.50 54.21
N MET A 197 7.10 4.77 53.41
CA MET A 197 7.14 4.40 52.01
C MET A 197 8.23 5.24 51.38
N LEU A 198 9.45 4.71 51.35
CA LEU A 198 10.47 5.23 50.46
C LEU A 198 9.99 4.88 49.06
N SER A 199 9.23 5.80 48.45
CA SER A 199 9.31 5.92 46.99
C SER A 199 10.79 6.13 46.73
N ARG A 200 11.45 5.18 46.08
CA ARG A 200 12.60 5.60 45.28
C ARG A 200 12.07 6.81 44.48
N ILE A 201 12.70 8.00 44.60
CA ILE A 201 12.77 8.86 43.41
C ILE A 201 13.26 7.87 42.37
N ASN A 202 12.41 7.52 41.41
CA ASN A 202 12.78 6.44 40.52
C ASN A 202 14.10 6.91 39.88
N PRO A 203 15.23 6.20 40.08
CA PRO A 203 16.53 6.65 39.58
C PRO A 203 16.53 6.85 38.05
N ASP A 204 15.44 6.46 37.40
CA ASP A 204 15.14 6.62 36.00
C ASP A 204 14.55 8.00 35.62
N ASN A 205 14.19 8.94 36.53
CA ASN A 205 13.57 10.24 36.17
C ASN A 205 14.58 11.34 35.82
N LEU A 206 15.81 11.18 36.29
CA LEU A 206 16.91 12.11 36.11
C LEU A 206 18.10 11.31 35.59
N THR A 207 18.62 11.67 34.42
CA THR A 207 19.76 10.97 33.82
C THR A 207 21.06 11.26 34.56
N ASN A 208 21.93 10.26 34.71
CA ASN A 208 23.28 10.47 35.24
C ASN A 208 24.27 10.92 34.15
N ASP A 209 23.86 10.96 32.87
CA ASP A 209 24.72 11.38 31.76
C ASP A 209 25.11 12.87 31.80
N ILE A 210 24.30 13.68 32.49
CA ILE A 210 24.56 15.09 32.80
C ILE A 210 24.28 15.34 34.30
N PRO A 211 24.72 16.47 34.88
CA PRO A 211 24.42 16.84 36.27
C PRO A 211 22.94 17.18 36.54
N SER A 212 22.01 16.32 36.12
CA SER A 212 20.55 16.55 36.13
C SER A 212 19.99 16.83 37.54
N VAL A 213 20.53 16.21 38.58
CA VAL A 213 20.17 16.47 39.98
C VAL A 213 20.54 17.89 40.39
N GLU A 214 21.74 18.34 40.01
CA GLU A 214 22.21 19.71 40.28
C GLU A 214 21.43 20.72 39.44
N TYR A 215 21.18 20.42 38.16
CA TYR A 215 20.37 21.26 37.29
C TYR A 215 18.95 21.45 37.80
N LEU A 216 18.30 20.37 38.26
CA LEU A 216 16.98 20.47 38.88
C LEU A 216 17.02 21.28 40.17
N ALA A 217 18.06 21.14 40.99
CA ALA A 217 18.21 21.92 42.22
C ALA A 217 18.40 23.42 41.92
N GLN A 218 19.19 23.77 40.91
CA GLN A 218 19.37 25.16 40.48
C GLN A 218 18.09 25.76 39.88
N LEU A 219 17.37 25.01 39.05
CA LEU A 219 16.06 25.42 38.53
C LEU A 219 15.03 25.63 39.66
N LYS A 220 15.09 24.82 40.73
CA LYS A 220 14.24 24.99 41.92
C LYS A 220 14.67 26.11 42.86
N ALA A 221 15.87 26.66 42.69
CA ALA A 221 16.32 27.82 43.47
C ALA A 221 15.67 29.12 42.98
N ASP A 222 15.16 29.15 41.75
CA ASP A 222 14.29 30.22 41.27
C ASP A 222 12.86 29.97 41.78
N ASP A 223 12.37 30.86 42.65
CA ASP A 223 11.04 30.76 43.26
C ASP A 223 9.90 30.72 42.23
N THR A 224 10.06 31.35 41.07
CA THR A 224 9.08 31.36 39.98
C THR A 224 9.02 30.01 39.30
N ILE A 225 10.18 29.45 38.95
CA ILE A 225 10.26 28.11 38.34
C ILE A 225 9.83 27.04 39.35
N ASN A 226 10.26 27.14 40.61
CA ASN A 226 9.90 26.19 41.66
C ASN A 226 8.38 26.15 41.90
N LYS A 227 7.70 27.30 41.95
CA LYS A 227 6.24 27.36 42.04
C LYS A 227 5.57 26.60 40.89
N LYS A 228 6.04 26.82 39.66
CA LYS A 228 5.53 26.12 38.47
C LYS A 228 5.84 24.62 38.49
N ILE A 229 6.99 24.21 39.02
CA ILE A 229 7.31 22.80 39.24
C ILE A 229 6.39 22.19 40.30
N THR A 230 6.11 22.89 41.41
CA THR A 230 5.24 22.37 42.47
C THR A 230 3.75 22.41 42.13
N SER A 231 3.37 23.18 41.11
CA SER A 231 1.99 23.34 40.62
C SER A 231 1.99 23.32 39.08
N PRO A 232 2.19 22.14 38.47
CA PRO A 232 2.61 22.01 37.06
C PRO A 232 1.51 22.22 36.02
N ILE A 233 0.24 22.12 36.43
CA ILE A 233 -0.91 22.16 35.51
C ILE A 233 -0.92 23.48 34.74
N GLY A 234 -0.86 23.37 33.40
CA GLY A 234 -0.89 24.52 32.48
C GLY A 234 0.38 25.39 32.52
N GLN A 235 1.45 24.95 33.19
CA GLN A 235 2.69 25.73 33.30
C GLN A 235 3.73 25.40 32.22
N CYS A 236 3.56 24.29 31.50
CA CYS A 236 4.50 23.78 30.50
C CYS A 236 4.88 24.82 29.44
N GLU A 237 3.90 25.51 28.85
CA GLU A 237 4.13 26.55 27.85
C GLU A 237 5.00 27.69 28.40
N SER A 238 4.64 28.18 29.60
CA SER A 238 5.31 29.29 30.27
C SER A 238 6.71 28.96 30.80
N LEU A 239 7.11 27.68 30.77
CA LEU A 239 8.43 27.20 31.18
C LEU A 239 9.38 26.99 29.99
N MET A 240 8.89 27.01 28.75
CA MET A 240 9.73 26.81 27.56
C MET A 240 10.91 27.78 27.52
N GLU A 241 10.66 29.09 27.59
CA GLU A 241 11.70 30.12 27.51
C GLU A 241 12.65 30.12 28.74
N PRO A 242 12.17 30.07 30.00
CA PRO A 242 13.06 29.96 31.17
C PRO A 242 13.97 28.73 31.13
N VAL A 243 13.45 27.58 30.70
CA VAL A 243 14.22 26.34 30.61
C VAL A 243 15.21 26.38 29.45
N ALA A 244 14.82 26.90 28.28
CA ALA A 244 15.74 27.10 27.15
C ALA A 244 16.92 28.02 27.53
N ASN A 245 16.65 29.12 28.23
CA ASN A 245 17.69 30.02 28.73
C ASN A 245 18.60 29.32 29.75
N PHE A 246 18.04 28.52 30.65
CA PHE A 246 18.83 27.72 31.58
C PHE A 246 19.75 26.74 30.83
N MET A 247 19.25 26.03 29.82
CA MET A 247 20.02 25.08 29.01
C MET A 247 21.15 25.78 28.25
N ALA A 248 20.87 26.94 27.64
CA ALA A 248 21.88 27.75 26.95
C ALA A 248 22.98 28.23 27.91
N ASN A 249 22.63 28.64 29.12
CA ASN A 249 23.58 29.03 30.17
C ASN A 249 24.40 27.86 30.75
N HIS A 250 24.07 26.62 30.37
CA HIS A 250 24.77 25.39 30.77
C HIS A 250 25.37 24.65 29.57
N ASP A 251 25.81 25.41 28.56
CA ASP A 251 26.54 24.95 27.36
C ASP A 251 25.76 23.95 26.49
N MET A 252 24.42 23.95 26.55
CA MET A 252 23.60 23.17 25.62
C MET A 252 23.33 23.96 24.34
N THR A 253 23.38 23.28 23.20
CA THR A 253 23.24 23.86 21.86
C THR A 253 22.04 23.28 21.11
N ASN A 254 21.70 23.81 19.93
CA ASN A 254 20.57 23.32 19.12
C ASN A 254 19.26 23.21 19.92
N ILE A 255 18.93 24.26 20.69
CA ILE A 255 17.73 24.27 21.52
C ILE A 255 16.48 24.20 20.62
N LYS A 256 15.55 23.29 20.96
CA LYS A 256 14.27 23.11 20.29
C LYS A 256 13.13 23.11 21.30
N TYR A 257 11.95 23.47 20.82
CA TYR A 257 10.71 23.49 21.58
C TYR A 257 9.79 22.42 21.01
N ARG A 258 9.42 21.44 21.81
CA ARG A 258 8.56 20.33 21.39
C ARG A 258 7.14 20.57 21.87
N GLY A 259 6.22 20.73 20.91
CA GLY A 259 4.79 20.69 21.18
C GLY A 259 4.29 19.26 21.11
N ILE A 260 3.38 18.89 22.00
CA ILE A 260 2.86 17.53 22.16
C ILE A 260 1.35 17.61 22.32
N TYR A 261 0.62 16.73 21.64
CA TYR A 261 -0.80 16.48 21.90
C TYR A 261 -0.99 15.06 22.41
N ILE A 262 -1.91 14.92 23.37
CA ILE A 262 -2.27 13.66 24.03
C ILE A 262 -3.79 13.52 23.95
N TRP A 263 -4.25 12.46 23.29
CA TRP A 263 -5.67 12.12 23.19
C TRP A 263 -5.98 10.90 24.04
N ASP A 264 -7.11 10.97 24.75
CA ASP A 264 -7.57 9.88 25.61
C ASP A 264 -8.27 8.78 24.82
N ASP A 265 -9.06 9.15 23.81
CA ASP A 265 -9.79 8.23 22.96
C ASP A 265 -10.15 8.81 21.57
N ALA A 266 -10.91 8.02 20.82
CA ALA A 266 -11.36 8.28 19.46
C ALA A 266 -12.20 9.55 19.27
N THR A 267 -12.91 9.94 20.32
CA THR A 267 -13.93 11.01 20.32
C THR A 267 -13.42 12.30 20.95
N ASP A 268 -12.16 12.28 21.39
CA ASP A 268 -11.50 13.41 22.00
C ASP A 268 -11.10 14.43 20.92
N GLU A 269 -11.96 15.41 20.67
CA GLU A 269 -11.68 16.51 19.75
C GLU A 269 -10.82 17.62 20.40
N MET A 270 -10.44 17.47 21.67
CA MET A 270 -9.71 18.49 22.43
C MET A 270 -8.53 17.85 23.18
N PRO A 271 -7.45 17.49 22.49
CA PRO A 271 -6.30 16.86 23.09
C PRO A 271 -5.71 17.74 24.18
N LEU A 272 -5.13 17.09 25.19
CA LEU A 272 -4.25 17.76 26.12
C LEU A 272 -3.00 18.20 25.36
N ASN A 273 -2.65 19.48 25.46
CA ASN A 273 -1.37 19.95 24.96
C ASN A 273 -0.28 19.88 26.05
N HIS A 274 0.96 19.70 25.62
CA HIS A 274 2.14 19.74 26.47
C HIS A 274 3.33 20.33 25.73
N PHE A 275 4.26 20.90 26.48
CA PHE A 275 5.47 21.51 25.94
C PHE A 275 6.70 21.10 26.72
N VAL A 276 7.77 20.75 26.00
CA VAL A 276 9.08 20.43 26.57
C VAL A 276 10.20 21.10 25.77
N VAL A 277 11.39 21.21 26.38
CA VAL A 277 12.56 21.84 25.74
C VAL A 277 13.66 20.79 25.55
N LEU A 278 14.24 20.78 24.35
CA LEU A 278 15.35 19.91 23.99
C LEU A 278 16.61 20.73 23.80
N GLY A 279 17.76 20.13 24.13
CA GLY A 279 19.06 20.72 23.83
C GLY A 279 20.14 19.66 23.75
N LYS A 280 21.14 19.95 22.92
CA LYS A 280 22.23 19.04 22.61
C LYS A 280 23.44 19.34 23.49
N LYS A 281 23.96 18.31 24.17
CA LYS A 281 25.20 18.36 24.95
C LYS A 281 25.96 17.05 24.76
N ASN A 282 27.28 17.11 24.53
CA ASN A 282 28.12 15.92 24.31
C ASN A 282 27.55 14.96 23.24
N ASP A 283 27.12 15.51 22.10
CA ASP A 283 26.49 14.80 20.98
C ASP A 283 25.17 14.06 21.25
N LYS A 284 24.56 14.23 22.43
CA LYS A 284 23.24 13.68 22.77
C LYS A 284 22.20 14.79 22.97
N ASN A 285 20.94 14.46 22.69
CA ASN A 285 19.80 15.33 22.98
C ASN A 285 19.25 15.03 24.37
N TYR A 286 19.00 16.07 25.16
CA TYR A 286 18.37 15.98 26.47
C TYR A 286 17.06 16.74 26.49
N VAL A 287 16.05 16.15 27.12
CA VAL A 287 14.71 16.71 27.27
C VAL A 287 14.53 17.16 28.71
N PHE A 288 14.20 18.45 28.89
CA PHE A 288 13.82 19.02 30.17
C PHE A 288 12.31 19.15 30.19
N ASP A 289 11.67 18.26 30.94
CA ASP A 289 10.23 18.19 31.09
C ASP A 289 9.87 18.29 32.57
N LEU A 290 9.93 19.52 33.06
CA LEU A 290 9.79 19.81 34.49
C LEU A 290 8.33 19.73 34.97
N THR A 291 7.38 19.60 34.06
CA THR A 291 5.95 19.59 34.32
C THR A 291 5.24 18.32 33.88
N ALA A 292 5.98 17.28 33.45
CA ALA A 292 5.45 15.95 33.12
C ALA A 292 4.40 15.43 34.12
N HIS A 293 4.64 15.73 35.40
CA HIS A 293 3.79 15.31 36.50
C HIS A 293 2.45 16.04 36.65
N GLN A 294 2.12 16.96 35.74
CA GLN A 294 0.74 17.40 35.55
C GLN A 294 -0.16 16.25 35.09
N PHE A 295 0.39 15.25 34.39
CA PHE A 295 -0.38 14.11 33.87
C PHE A 295 -0.49 12.92 34.84
N ALA A 296 0.11 13.01 36.02
CA ALA A 296 0.05 11.95 37.02
C ALA A 296 -1.39 11.54 37.36
N ASN A 297 -2.30 12.54 37.37
CA ASN A 297 -3.71 12.35 37.64
C ASN A 297 -4.58 12.30 36.36
N GLU A 298 -3.98 12.47 35.18
CA GLU A 298 -4.66 12.45 33.86
C GLU A 298 -4.41 11.11 33.13
N GLY A 299 -4.26 10.02 33.90
CA GLY A 299 -4.09 8.68 33.34
C GLY A 299 -2.65 8.33 32.90
N MET A 300 -1.64 9.11 33.31
CA MET A 300 -0.22 8.77 33.15
C MET A 300 0.54 8.78 34.50
N PRO A 301 0.17 7.91 35.46
CA PRO A 301 0.62 7.99 36.86
C PRO A 301 2.13 7.76 37.08
N SER A 302 2.84 7.15 36.11
CA SER A 302 4.30 7.00 36.19
C SER A 302 5.06 8.30 35.88
N LEU A 303 4.41 9.30 35.29
CA LEU A 303 4.91 10.67 35.21
C LEU A 303 4.57 11.38 36.51
N ASN A 304 5.28 11.10 37.60
CA ASN A 304 4.94 11.60 38.95
C ASN A 304 5.93 12.62 39.51
N ALA A 305 6.95 12.99 38.74
CA ALA A 305 7.91 14.03 39.10
C ALA A 305 8.46 14.73 37.84
N PRO A 306 9.22 15.83 38.00
CA PRO A 306 10.00 16.44 36.91
C PRO A 306 10.95 15.42 36.25
N LEU A 307 11.11 15.54 34.93
CA LEU A 307 12.01 14.70 34.14
C LEU A 307 13.14 15.55 33.53
N ILE A 308 14.36 15.04 33.63
CA ILE A 308 15.53 15.53 32.89
C ILE A 308 16.26 14.31 32.36
N LEU A 309 16.02 13.98 31.10
CA LEU A 309 16.40 12.69 30.52
C LEU A 309 17.07 12.88 29.16
N GLU A 310 17.81 11.86 28.73
CA GLU A 310 18.17 11.73 27.31
C GLU A 310 16.90 11.46 26.50
N GLU A 311 16.83 11.94 25.27
CA GLU A 311 15.61 11.94 24.43
C GLU A 311 14.95 10.55 24.33
N THR A 312 15.72 9.50 24.08
CA THR A 312 15.17 8.14 23.95
C THR A 312 14.65 7.58 25.28
N GLU A 313 15.23 7.97 26.42
CA GLU A 313 14.73 7.59 27.75
C GLU A 313 13.48 8.37 28.15
N TRP A 314 13.36 9.63 27.73
CA TRP A 314 12.12 10.40 27.86
C TRP A 314 10.99 9.78 27.03
N GLU A 315 11.27 9.35 25.79
CA GLU A 315 10.29 8.67 24.94
C GLU A 315 9.81 7.36 25.56
N LYS A 316 10.73 6.50 26.01
CA LYS A 316 10.40 5.26 26.73
C LYS A 316 9.52 5.53 27.94
N ARG A 317 9.78 6.63 28.65
CA ARG A 317 9.00 7.00 29.83
C ARG A 317 7.55 7.32 29.47
N TYR A 318 7.35 8.15 28.45
CA TYR A 318 6.00 8.48 27.97
C TYR A 318 5.28 7.27 27.41
N ILE A 319 5.95 6.42 26.62
CA ILE A 319 5.41 5.15 26.11
C ILE A 319 4.91 4.25 27.24
N ALA A 320 5.70 4.10 28.31
CA ALA A 320 5.31 3.31 29.48
C ALA A 320 4.15 3.93 30.28
N ALA A 321 4.04 5.26 30.28
CA ALA A 321 3.03 5.98 31.05
C ALA A 321 1.65 6.05 30.38
N GLY A 322 1.62 6.18 29.06
CA GLY A 322 0.42 6.47 28.27
C GLY A 322 0.12 5.39 27.23
N SER A 323 0.41 4.11 27.50
CA SER A 323 0.31 3.02 26.51
C SER A 323 -1.08 2.85 25.87
N ASN A 324 -2.13 3.40 26.49
CA ASN A 324 -3.50 3.44 26.00
C ASN A 324 -3.93 4.82 25.47
N LYS A 325 -3.03 5.80 25.33
CA LYS A 325 -3.29 7.15 24.80
C LYS A 325 -2.57 7.33 23.46
N LEU A 326 -3.08 8.22 22.61
CA LEU A 326 -2.37 8.65 21.40
C LEU A 326 -1.51 9.85 21.77
N ILE A 327 -0.23 9.81 21.43
CA ILE A 327 0.69 10.94 21.67
C ILE A 327 1.39 11.29 20.36
N LYS A 328 1.24 12.55 19.93
CA LYS A 328 1.94 13.11 18.76
C LYS A 328 2.75 14.33 19.15
N TYR A 329 3.90 14.55 18.53
CA TYR A 329 4.74 15.70 18.83
C TYR A 329 5.48 16.23 17.61
N LYS A 330 5.93 17.50 17.69
CA LYS A 330 6.82 18.11 16.71
C LYS A 330 7.76 19.12 17.37
N ASP A 331 8.96 19.23 16.82
CA ASP A 331 9.99 20.14 17.29
C ASP A 331 10.02 21.44 16.46
N PHE A 332 10.18 22.55 17.16
CA PHE A 332 10.21 23.90 16.60
C PHE A 332 11.44 24.67 17.05
N ASN A 333 11.84 25.66 16.25
CA ASN A 333 12.97 26.54 16.57
C ASN A 333 12.61 27.67 17.54
N THR A 334 11.31 27.92 17.77
CA THR A 334 10.84 29.00 18.65
C THR A 334 9.67 28.51 19.52
N ALA A 335 9.58 29.01 20.75
CA ALA A 335 8.50 28.68 21.68
C ALA A 335 7.14 29.13 21.13
N ASN A 336 7.07 30.32 20.54
CA ASN A 336 5.84 30.85 19.94
C ASN A 336 5.29 29.92 18.85
N ARG A 337 6.14 29.42 17.94
CA ARG A 337 5.67 28.53 16.88
C ARG A 337 5.20 27.17 17.43
N ALA A 338 5.84 26.67 18.49
CA ALA A 338 5.38 25.47 19.17
C ALA A 338 3.98 25.69 19.78
N SER A 339 3.80 26.81 20.50
CA SER A 339 2.52 27.19 21.10
C SER A 339 1.42 27.41 20.06
N ASP A 340 1.71 28.14 18.98
CA ASP A 340 0.73 28.42 17.92
C ASP A 340 0.18 27.14 17.27
N VAL A 341 1.04 26.13 17.07
CA VAL A 341 0.68 24.86 16.41
C VAL A 341 0.07 23.85 17.39
N TYR A 342 0.54 23.81 18.64
CA TYR A 342 0.04 22.93 19.71
C TYR A 342 -0.78 23.70 20.75
N ASN A 343 -1.60 24.63 20.27
CA ASN A 343 -2.45 25.46 21.10
C ASN A 343 -3.57 24.59 21.74
N ALA A 344 -4.25 25.12 22.75
CA ALA A 344 -5.42 24.44 23.33
C ALA A 344 -6.72 24.65 22.51
N TYR A 345 -6.70 25.49 21.47
CA TYR A 345 -7.86 25.93 20.68
C TYR A 345 -7.43 26.41 19.28
N PRO A 346 -7.99 25.89 18.16
CA PRO A 346 -9.25 25.15 18.02
C PRO A 346 -9.15 23.63 18.29
N ARG A 347 -10.27 22.93 18.13
CA ARG A 347 -10.38 21.47 18.32
C ARG A 347 -9.47 20.72 17.35
N HIS A 348 -8.69 19.77 17.87
CA HIS A 348 -7.82 18.92 17.08
C HIS A 348 -8.19 17.46 17.25
N ALA A 349 -8.80 16.85 16.24
CA ALA A 349 -9.24 15.45 16.34
C ALA A 349 -8.03 14.49 16.28
N PRO A 350 -8.13 13.25 16.83
CA PRO A 350 -7.01 12.31 16.85
C PRO A 350 -6.45 11.98 15.46
N ASN A 351 -7.28 12.10 14.42
CA ASN A 351 -6.98 11.82 13.01
C ASN A 351 -6.42 13.03 12.23
N GLU A 352 -6.40 14.22 12.81
CA GLU A 352 -5.84 15.41 12.17
C GLU A 352 -4.31 15.28 12.06
N ILE A 353 -3.74 15.68 10.92
CA ILE A 353 -2.28 15.65 10.72
C ILE A 353 -1.72 17.05 10.82
N ILE A 354 -0.73 17.17 11.69
CA ILE A 354 0.14 18.34 11.79
C ILE A 354 1.37 18.04 10.92
N ASP A 355 1.64 18.86 9.90
CA ASP A 355 2.77 18.67 9.00
C ASP A 355 4.08 18.47 9.78
N GLY A 356 4.86 17.43 9.48
CA GLY A 356 6.10 17.08 10.19
C GLY A 356 5.93 16.52 11.62
N GLU A 357 4.73 16.08 12.00
CA GLU A 357 4.48 15.40 13.28
C GLU A 357 5.13 14.00 13.36
N LYS A 358 5.59 13.65 14.56
CA LYS A 358 6.02 12.31 14.93
C LYS A 358 5.00 11.71 15.89
N ILE A 359 4.68 10.42 15.73
CA ILE A 359 3.81 9.68 16.64
C ILE A 359 4.68 8.95 17.65
N LEU A 360 4.48 9.23 18.94
CA LEU A 360 5.21 8.60 20.04
C LEU A 360 4.50 7.33 20.54
N ILE A 361 3.17 7.36 20.66
CA ILE A 361 2.36 6.21 21.10
C ILE A 361 1.16 6.03 20.19
N THR A 362 0.94 4.79 19.77
CA THR A 362 -0.16 4.40 18.89
C THR A 362 -1.06 3.36 19.56
N PRO A 363 -2.13 3.76 20.26
CA PRO A 363 -2.93 2.83 21.07
C PRO A 363 -3.86 1.96 20.19
N PRO A 364 -4.30 0.78 20.66
CA PRO A 364 -5.16 -0.10 19.86
C PRO A 364 -6.49 0.53 19.42
N TRP A 365 -7.04 1.48 20.19
CA TRP A 365 -8.25 2.20 19.81
C TRP A 365 -8.00 3.22 18.71
N TYR A 366 -6.80 3.81 18.63
CA TYR A 366 -6.45 4.73 17.56
C TYR A 366 -6.52 3.99 16.24
N TRP A 367 -6.03 2.75 16.18
CA TRP A 367 -6.24 1.89 15.01
C TRP A 367 -7.70 1.52 14.76
N LYS A 368 -8.62 1.59 15.73
CA LYS A 368 -10.06 1.39 15.51
C LYS A 368 -10.76 2.66 15.02
N THR A 369 -10.32 3.84 15.42
CA THR A 369 -10.78 5.16 14.96
C THR A 369 -10.23 5.44 13.57
N VAL A 370 -8.93 5.27 13.42
CA VAL A 370 -8.26 5.15 12.14
C VAL A 370 -8.86 3.99 11.36
N LYS A 371 -9.39 2.89 11.92
CA LYS A 371 -10.16 1.88 11.13
C LYS A 371 -11.61 2.25 10.81
N LYS A 372 -12.21 3.19 11.54
CA LYS A 372 -13.56 3.70 11.27
C LYS A 372 -13.52 4.80 10.19
N ASP A 373 -12.44 5.58 10.17
CA ASP A 373 -12.13 6.59 9.15
C ASP A 373 -11.30 6.03 7.98
N ILE A 374 -10.43 5.05 8.26
CA ILE A 374 -9.68 4.19 7.32
C ILE A 374 -10.17 2.76 7.55
N ASN A 375 -11.42 2.47 7.17
CA ASN A 375 -11.80 1.09 6.88
C ASN A 375 -10.62 0.47 6.10
N GLN A 376 -10.06 -0.66 6.53
CA GLN A 376 -9.05 -1.37 5.73
C GLN A 376 -9.67 -2.00 4.45
N ASN A 377 -10.94 -1.67 4.16
CA ASN A 377 -11.60 -1.81 2.86
C ASN A 377 -11.89 -0.44 2.16
N ASP A 378 -11.44 0.66 2.78
CA ASP A 378 -11.51 2.06 2.33
C ASP A 378 -10.15 2.79 2.52
N LEU A 379 -9.01 2.08 2.47
CA LEU A 379 -7.97 2.64 1.59
C LEU A 379 -8.71 2.76 0.26
N ILE A 380 -8.87 3.98 -0.25
CA ILE A 380 -9.30 4.13 -1.63
C ILE A 380 -8.09 3.67 -2.47
N GLU A 381 -7.75 2.39 -2.40
CA GLU A 381 -7.06 1.77 -3.50
C GLU A 381 -8.05 1.84 -4.65
N LEU A 382 -7.58 2.42 -5.74
CA LEU A 382 -8.28 2.32 -7.00
C LEU A 382 -8.67 0.85 -7.20
N PRO A 383 -9.91 0.54 -7.58
CA PRO A 383 -10.36 -0.83 -7.69
C PRO A 383 -9.42 -1.56 -8.65
N ASN A 384 -8.71 -2.59 -8.18
CA ASN A 384 -7.82 -3.37 -9.04
C ASN A 384 -8.67 -4.32 -9.89
N ILE A 385 -8.36 -4.44 -11.20
CA ILE A 385 -9.08 -5.33 -12.11
C ILE A 385 -9.00 -6.79 -11.68
N ASP A 386 -7.90 -7.25 -11.09
CA ASP A 386 -7.81 -8.58 -10.50
C ASP A 386 -6.46 -8.79 -9.79
N SER A 387 -6.47 -9.08 -8.49
CA SER A 387 -5.29 -9.69 -7.82
C SER A 387 -5.14 -11.18 -8.19
N ASN A 388 -6.10 -11.76 -8.92
CA ASN A 388 -6.10 -13.15 -9.38
C ASN A 388 -5.85 -13.30 -10.89
N ALA A 389 -5.51 -12.24 -11.61
CA ALA A 389 -5.09 -12.36 -13.00
C ALA A 389 -3.87 -13.29 -13.05
N THR A 390 -3.94 -14.36 -13.85
CA THR A 390 -2.82 -15.26 -14.03
C THR A 390 -1.61 -14.45 -14.47
N PRO A 391 -0.47 -14.50 -13.74
CA PRO A 391 0.72 -13.74 -14.11
C PRO A 391 1.05 -14.02 -15.57
N THR A 392 1.29 -12.97 -16.34
CA THR A 392 1.68 -13.14 -17.74
C THR A 392 3.01 -13.88 -17.80
N ILE A 393 3.33 -14.54 -18.93
CA ILE A 393 4.66 -15.11 -19.20
C ILE A 393 5.77 -14.08 -18.88
N ARG A 394 5.46 -12.81 -19.07
CA ARG A 394 6.37 -11.73 -18.78
C ARG A 394 6.52 -11.40 -17.29
N ASP A 395 5.43 -11.35 -16.54
CA ASP A 395 5.48 -11.23 -15.08
C ASP A 395 6.33 -12.36 -14.48
N GLN A 396 6.23 -13.56 -15.08
CA GLN A 396 7.06 -14.72 -14.71
C GLN A 396 8.54 -14.55 -15.09
N ILE A 397 8.85 -13.95 -16.25
CA ILE A 397 10.24 -13.60 -16.62
C ILE A 397 10.85 -12.64 -15.61
N TYR A 398 10.11 -11.61 -15.17
CA TYR A 398 10.60 -10.71 -14.12
C TYR A 398 10.74 -11.40 -12.78
N GLN A 399 9.78 -12.24 -12.39
CA GLN A 399 9.88 -13.01 -11.15
C GLN A 399 11.12 -13.91 -11.17
N ILE A 400 11.44 -14.51 -12.31
CA ILE A 400 12.69 -15.26 -12.53
C ILE A 400 13.91 -14.33 -12.40
N ALA A 401 13.86 -13.13 -12.98
CA ALA A 401 14.96 -12.15 -12.90
C ALA A 401 15.20 -11.58 -11.49
N THR A 402 14.15 -11.48 -10.68
CA THR A 402 14.21 -10.95 -9.31
C THR A 402 14.41 -12.03 -8.24
N THR A 403 14.34 -13.31 -8.61
CA THR A 403 14.62 -14.41 -7.68
C THR A 403 16.10 -14.78 -7.77
N ASP A 404 16.74 -15.07 -6.62
CA ASP A 404 18.12 -15.57 -6.52
C ASP A 404 18.30 -16.98 -7.12
N LEU A 405 17.44 -17.39 -8.06
CA LEU A 405 17.56 -18.65 -8.77
C LEU A 405 18.86 -18.61 -9.59
N PRO A 406 19.77 -19.60 -9.45
CA PRO A 406 21.04 -19.63 -10.16
C PRO A 406 20.84 -20.11 -11.60
N ILE A 407 20.01 -19.42 -12.36
CA ILE A 407 19.83 -19.68 -13.79
C ILE A 407 21.06 -19.14 -14.50
N LYS A 408 21.94 -20.05 -14.91
CA LYS A 408 23.23 -19.72 -15.54
C LYS A 408 23.29 -20.10 -17.02
N ASP A 409 22.25 -20.74 -17.55
CA ASP A 409 22.21 -21.17 -18.94
C ASP A 409 20.84 -20.96 -19.62
N ASN A 410 20.90 -20.81 -20.94
CA ASN A 410 19.77 -20.50 -21.81
C ASN A 410 18.67 -21.60 -21.80
N PHE A 411 19.04 -22.87 -21.63
CA PHE A 411 18.10 -23.99 -21.68
C PHE A 411 17.26 -24.05 -20.41
N THR A 412 17.90 -23.91 -19.25
CA THR A 412 17.17 -23.78 -17.98
C THR A 412 16.28 -22.56 -17.99
N PHE A 413 16.76 -21.39 -18.43
CA PHE A 413 15.93 -20.18 -18.54
C PHE A 413 14.67 -20.41 -19.38
N THR A 414 14.82 -20.98 -20.57
CA THR A 414 13.72 -21.28 -21.49
C THR A 414 12.70 -22.24 -20.87
N ALA A 415 13.17 -23.31 -20.23
CA ALA A 415 12.29 -24.31 -19.63
C ALA A 415 11.56 -23.79 -18.38
N GLU A 416 12.19 -22.92 -17.58
CA GLU A 416 11.54 -22.25 -16.44
C GLU A 416 10.42 -21.32 -16.91
N ILE A 417 10.64 -20.52 -17.96
CA ILE A 417 9.57 -19.66 -18.52
C ILE A 417 8.35 -20.49 -18.92
N LEU A 418 8.57 -21.59 -19.67
CA LEU A 418 7.50 -22.46 -20.15
C LEU A 418 6.76 -23.17 -19.01
N GLN A 419 7.47 -23.49 -17.92
CA GLN A 419 6.87 -24.16 -16.77
C GLN A 419 6.07 -23.18 -15.91
N HIS A 420 6.63 -22.00 -15.61
CA HIS A 420 5.93 -20.94 -14.90
C HIS A 420 4.71 -20.41 -15.68
N SER A 421 4.73 -20.51 -17.01
CA SER A 421 3.55 -20.20 -17.84
C SER A 421 2.49 -21.30 -17.87
N GLY A 422 2.72 -22.44 -17.20
CA GLY A 422 1.79 -23.58 -17.17
C GLY A 422 1.72 -24.40 -18.45
N LEU A 423 2.60 -24.14 -19.44
CA LEU A 423 2.63 -24.86 -20.71
C LEU A 423 3.25 -26.24 -20.58
N ILE A 424 4.20 -26.38 -19.64
CA ILE A 424 4.81 -27.64 -19.26
C ILE A 424 4.80 -27.79 -17.73
N ASN A 425 4.83 -29.02 -17.24
CA ASN A 425 4.98 -29.31 -15.81
C ASN A 425 6.47 -29.54 -15.43
N GLU A 426 6.77 -29.70 -14.14
CA GLU A 426 8.13 -29.92 -13.64
C GLU A 426 8.87 -31.13 -14.26
N ALA A 427 8.16 -32.23 -14.50
CA ALA A 427 8.75 -33.41 -15.12
C ALA A 427 9.11 -33.14 -16.60
N GLN A 428 8.24 -32.41 -17.30
CA GLN A 428 8.46 -31.99 -18.68
C GLN A 428 9.57 -30.94 -18.79
N LYS A 429 9.68 -30.02 -17.83
CA LYS A 429 10.79 -29.05 -17.70
C LYS A 429 12.13 -29.77 -17.65
N THR A 430 12.27 -30.73 -16.73
CA THR A 430 13.49 -31.54 -16.58
C THR A 430 13.81 -32.29 -17.86
N LYS A 431 12.82 -32.96 -18.46
CA LYS A 431 12.98 -33.69 -19.73
C LYS A 431 13.41 -32.78 -20.89
N LEU A 432 12.86 -31.57 -20.98
CA LEU A 432 13.22 -30.58 -22.01
C LEU A 432 14.67 -30.12 -21.85
N ILE A 433 15.09 -29.78 -20.62
CA ILE A 433 16.47 -29.37 -20.32
C ILE A 433 17.45 -30.49 -20.69
N ASP A 434 17.17 -31.74 -20.31
CA ASP A 434 18.05 -32.88 -20.60
C ASP A 434 18.18 -33.12 -22.11
N ARG A 435 17.07 -33.04 -22.86
CA ARG A 435 17.09 -33.18 -24.32
C ARG A 435 17.87 -32.04 -24.98
N LEU A 436 17.65 -30.78 -24.60
CA LEU A 436 18.41 -29.63 -25.11
C LEU A 436 19.92 -29.78 -24.86
N LYS A 437 20.30 -30.21 -23.65
CA LYS A 437 21.70 -30.50 -23.31
C LYS A 437 22.26 -31.62 -24.18
N ASN A 438 21.51 -32.70 -24.39
CA ASN A 438 21.92 -33.80 -25.26
C ASN A 438 22.15 -33.34 -26.71
N ILE A 439 21.26 -32.54 -27.29
CA ILE A 439 21.43 -32.02 -28.66
C ILE A 439 22.68 -31.13 -28.75
N SER A 440 22.94 -30.29 -27.73
CA SER A 440 24.14 -29.43 -27.71
C SER A 440 25.45 -30.23 -27.55
N GLN A 441 25.43 -31.36 -26.85
CA GLN A 441 26.63 -32.14 -26.49
C GLN A 441 26.96 -33.29 -27.46
N GLN A 442 25.98 -33.85 -28.18
CA GLN A 442 26.15 -35.08 -28.97
C GLN A 442 26.29 -34.87 -30.48
N ALA A 443 26.75 -33.70 -30.92
CA ALA A 443 27.04 -33.43 -32.33
C ALA A 443 28.07 -34.45 -32.85
N GLY A 444 27.62 -35.53 -33.52
CA GLY A 444 28.45 -36.64 -34.02
C GLY A 444 28.07 -38.07 -33.60
N SER A 445 27.05 -38.30 -32.76
CA SER A 445 26.59 -39.66 -32.40
C SER A 445 25.57 -40.25 -33.40
N SER A 446 25.48 -41.57 -33.52
CA SER A 446 24.53 -42.25 -34.44
C SER A 446 23.05 -42.18 -34.00
N ARG A 447 22.76 -41.55 -32.84
CA ARG A 447 21.41 -41.25 -32.33
C ARG A 447 21.29 -39.76 -32.00
N TYR A 448 21.62 -38.92 -32.97
CA TYR A 448 21.47 -37.47 -32.84
C TYR A 448 19.99 -37.08 -32.95
N GLU A 449 19.40 -36.68 -31.83
CA GLU A 449 18.07 -36.07 -31.79
C GLU A 449 18.13 -34.70 -32.46
N GLN A 450 17.29 -34.47 -33.48
CA GLN A 450 17.28 -33.20 -34.21
C GLN A 450 16.47 -32.12 -33.45
N PRO A 451 16.82 -30.83 -33.59
CA PRO A 451 16.10 -29.72 -32.94
C PRO A 451 14.59 -29.71 -33.15
N ASN A 452 14.13 -30.10 -34.34
CA ASN A 452 12.70 -30.19 -34.67
C ASN A 452 11.97 -31.32 -33.91
N GLU A 453 12.68 -32.33 -33.39
CA GLU A 453 12.07 -33.42 -32.61
C GLU A 453 11.65 -32.99 -31.20
N LEU A 454 12.14 -31.83 -30.73
CA LEU A 454 11.72 -31.21 -29.46
C LEU A 454 10.34 -30.55 -29.53
N ILE A 455 9.84 -30.30 -30.74
CA ILE A 455 8.71 -29.44 -31.01
C ILE A 455 7.56 -30.25 -31.62
N GLU A 456 6.35 -30.03 -31.13
CA GLU A 456 5.12 -30.57 -31.72
C GLU A 456 4.80 -29.79 -33.01
N GLN A 457 4.59 -30.50 -34.12
CA GLN A 457 4.32 -29.89 -35.45
C GLN A 457 5.35 -28.81 -35.85
N ALA A 458 6.64 -29.11 -35.62
CA ALA A 458 7.74 -28.20 -35.92
C ALA A 458 7.68 -27.65 -37.35
N HIS A 459 7.79 -26.32 -37.49
CA HIS A 459 7.90 -25.66 -38.78
C HIS A 459 9.17 -24.81 -38.83
N GLN A 460 9.77 -24.72 -40.01
CA GLN A 460 11.00 -23.98 -40.22
C GLN A 460 10.69 -22.50 -40.47
N ILE A 461 11.43 -21.63 -39.79
CA ILE A 461 11.37 -20.18 -39.96
C ILE A 461 12.42 -19.73 -40.97
N THR A 462 11.96 -19.02 -41.98
CA THR A 462 12.78 -18.50 -43.08
C THR A 462 12.50 -17.04 -43.41
N THR A 463 11.40 -16.47 -42.89
CA THR A 463 10.96 -15.11 -43.17
C THR A 463 10.54 -14.38 -41.88
N ILE A 464 10.50 -13.05 -41.94
CA ILE A 464 9.99 -12.23 -40.84
C ILE A 464 8.49 -12.45 -40.61
N ASP A 465 7.72 -12.69 -41.67
CA ASP A 465 6.27 -12.93 -41.54
C ASP A 465 5.99 -14.13 -40.66
N GLN A 466 6.79 -15.20 -40.80
CA GLN A 466 6.70 -16.38 -39.94
C GLN A 466 7.05 -16.06 -38.48
N LEU A 467 8.08 -15.24 -38.21
CA LEU A 467 8.40 -14.81 -36.83
C LEU A 467 7.29 -13.97 -36.21
N LEU A 468 6.64 -13.09 -36.99
CA LEU A 468 5.55 -12.23 -36.52
C LEU A 468 4.27 -13.02 -36.22
N GLN A 469 4.10 -14.20 -36.82
CA GLN A 469 2.97 -15.12 -36.65
C GLN A 469 3.15 -16.11 -35.48
N LEU A 470 4.35 -16.21 -34.91
CA LEU A 470 4.59 -17.14 -33.81
C LEU A 470 3.68 -16.85 -32.62
N LYS A 471 3.04 -17.89 -32.12
CA LYS A 471 2.09 -17.83 -31.02
C LYS A 471 2.85 -17.67 -29.71
N LYS A 472 2.18 -17.07 -28.74
CA LYS A 472 2.72 -16.96 -27.38
C LYS A 472 2.92 -18.37 -26.81
N GLY A 473 4.09 -18.63 -26.23
CA GLY A 473 4.44 -19.92 -25.63
C GLY A 473 5.16 -20.89 -26.58
N GLU A 474 5.28 -20.58 -27.87
CA GLU A 474 6.06 -21.42 -28.79
C GLU A 474 7.56 -21.33 -28.48
N LEU A 475 8.21 -22.48 -28.51
CA LEU A 475 9.65 -22.65 -28.40
C LEU A 475 10.29 -22.36 -29.76
N VAL A 476 11.31 -21.53 -29.78
CA VAL A 476 12.13 -21.25 -30.97
C VAL A 476 13.53 -21.83 -30.74
N VAL A 477 13.99 -22.68 -31.64
CA VAL A 477 15.30 -23.36 -31.52
C VAL A 477 16.17 -23.00 -32.71
N PHE A 478 17.32 -22.40 -32.43
CA PHE A 478 18.39 -22.10 -33.38
C PHE A 478 19.42 -23.23 -33.35
N SER A 479 19.83 -23.71 -34.52
CA SER A 479 20.86 -24.74 -34.67
C SER A 479 21.77 -24.49 -35.88
N ASP A 480 23.02 -24.92 -35.79
CA ASP A 480 23.98 -24.80 -36.89
C ASP A 480 23.52 -25.53 -38.17
N ASN A 481 23.90 -24.99 -39.32
CA ASN A 481 23.59 -25.52 -40.66
C ASN A 481 24.52 -26.64 -41.13
N ASP A 482 25.74 -26.68 -40.62
CA ASP A 482 26.80 -27.42 -41.28
C ASP A 482 26.95 -28.82 -40.68
N SER A 483 26.51 -29.84 -41.43
CA SER A 483 26.71 -31.24 -41.07
C SER A 483 28.19 -31.54 -40.80
N GLU A 484 29.16 -30.85 -41.44
CA GLU A 484 30.59 -31.00 -41.13
C GLU A 484 31.03 -30.38 -39.78
N LEU A 485 30.37 -29.31 -39.30
CA LEU A 485 30.63 -28.73 -37.98
C LEU A 485 29.93 -29.53 -36.87
N VAL A 486 28.76 -30.09 -37.17
CA VAL A 486 28.06 -31.04 -36.28
C VAL A 486 28.96 -32.26 -36.01
N TYR A 487 29.75 -32.75 -36.97
CA TYR A 487 30.71 -33.84 -36.73
C TYR A 487 31.98 -33.44 -35.94
N LYS A 488 32.22 -32.15 -35.68
CA LYS A 488 33.39 -31.63 -34.92
C LYS A 488 33.08 -31.35 -33.44
N ASN A 489 32.06 -32.01 -32.88
CA ASN A 489 31.75 -32.11 -31.44
C ASN A 489 31.24 -30.84 -30.71
N LYS A 490 30.71 -29.81 -31.38
CA LYS A 490 29.91 -28.74 -30.73
C LYS A 490 28.87 -28.15 -31.68
N SER A 491 27.62 -28.63 -31.61
CA SER A 491 26.49 -27.96 -32.27
C SER A 491 26.05 -26.77 -31.42
N ARG A 492 26.02 -25.56 -32.00
CA ARG A 492 25.47 -24.39 -31.33
C ARG A 492 23.96 -24.50 -31.35
N VAL A 493 23.39 -24.76 -30.18
CA VAL A 493 21.95 -24.75 -29.96
C VAL A 493 21.61 -23.59 -29.06
N HIS A 494 20.62 -22.80 -29.45
CA HIS A 494 20.10 -21.70 -28.63
C HIS A 494 18.58 -21.70 -28.68
N THR A 495 17.94 -21.38 -27.56
CA THR A 495 16.48 -21.36 -27.46
C THR A 495 15.92 -20.02 -27.01
N MET A 496 14.68 -19.78 -27.43
CA MET A 496 13.89 -18.62 -27.04
C MET A 496 12.44 -19.04 -26.85
N VAL A 497 11.68 -18.26 -26.07
CA VAL A 497 10.22 -18.41 -25.95
C VAL A 497 9.55 -17.22 -26.65
N SER A 498 8.60 -17.51 -27.54
CA SER A 498 7.77 -16.48 -28.17
C SER A 498 6.79 -15.89 -27.16
N LEU A 499 6.74 -14.56 -27.09
CA LEU A 499 5.75 -13.81 -26.33
C LEU A 499 4.54 -13.42 -27.21
N GLY A 500 4.54 -13.85 -28.47
CA GLY A 500 3.63 -13.35 -29.50
C GLY A 500 4.04 -11.98 -30.03
N ASN A 501 3.42 -11.55 -31.13
CA ASN A 501 3.74 -10.28 -31.79
C ASN A 501 5.23 -10.15 -32.15
N GLY A 502 5.90 -11.23 -32.58
CA GLY A 502 7.32 -11.20 -32.94
C GLY A 502 8.27 -10.70 -31.85
N ARG A 503 7.93 -10.97 -30.58
CA ARG A 503 8.75 -10.68 -29.40
C ARG A 503 9.22 -11.99 -28.79
N PHE A 504 10.47 -12.05 -28.36
CA PHE A 504 11.11 -13.28 -27.90
C PHE A 504 11.86 -13.05 -26.60
N ALA A 505 11.65 -13.90 -25.61
CA ALA A 505 12.42 -13.93 -24.37
C ALA A 505 13.57 -14.93 -24.48
N THR A 506 14.77 -14.51 -24.09
CA THR A 506 15.98 -15.34 -24.15
C THR A 506 17.04 -14.88 -23.16
N MET A 507 18.07 -15.69 -22.97
CA MET A 507 19.24 -15.38 -22.14
C MET A 507 20.52 -15.83 -22.86
N ALA A 508 21.66 -15.19 -22.60
CA ALA A 508 22.97 -15.58 -23.13
C ALA A 508 23.03 -15.58 -24.66
N SER A 509 22.43 -14.57 -25.31
CA SER A 509 22.33 -14.56 -26.78
C SER A 509 23.59 -14.07 -27.47
N ASN A 510 24.59 -13.59 -26.72
CA ASN A 510 25.95 -13.46 -27.19
C ASN A 510 26.50 -14.75 -27.84
N ALA A 511 25.92 -15.92 -27.49
CA ALA A 511 26.20 -17.21 -28.13
C ALA A 511 25.72 -17.31 -29.59
N LEU A 512 24.68 -16.56 -29.96
CA LEU A 512 24.18 -16.45 -31.34
C LEU A 512 24.94 -15.39 -32.13
N ASP A 513 25.11 -14.21 -31.54
CA ASP A 513 25.82 -13.08 -32.11
C ASP A 513 26.54 -12.32 -30.99
N PRO A 514 27.87 -12.16 -31.03
CA PRO A 514 28.64 -11.48 -29.98
C PRO A 514 28.22 -10.03 -29.68
N SER A 515 27.42 -9.41 -30.55
CA SER A 515 26.85 -8.08 -30.32
C SER A 515 25.58 -8.07 -29.45
N LEU A 516 25.00 -9.23 -29.17
CA LEU A 516 23.88 -9.40 -28.26
C LEU A 516 24.35 -9.60 -26.80
N ASP A 517 23.45 -9.39 -25.86
CA ASP A 517 23.73 -9.45 -24.42
C ASP A 517 23.91 -10.90 -23.91
N ASP A 518 24.68 -11.07 -22.84
CA ASP A 518 24.89 -12.35 -22.16
C ASP A 518 23.87 -12.62 -21.04
N GLY A 519 23.17 -11.58 -20.57
CA GLY A 519 22.07 -11.65 -19.62
C GLY A 519 20.72 -12.01 -20.23
N MET A 520 19.67 -11.86 -19.42
CA MET A 520 18.28 -11.96 -19.88
C MET A 520 17.94 -10.77 -20.78
N GLN A 521 17.27 -11.04 -21.90
CA GLN A 521 16.88 -10.00 -22.82
C GLN A 521 15.61 -10.36 -23.61
N PHE A 522 14.97 -9.31 -24.11
CA PHE A 522 13.91 -9.41 -25.10
C PHE A 522 14.48 -9.09 -26.48
N LEU A 523 14.15 -9.89 -27.48
CA LEU A 523 14.54 -9.66 -28.88
C LEU A 523 13.30 -9.50 -29.76
N MET A 524 13.42 -8.64 -30.77
CA MET A 524 12.40 -8.44 -31.80
C MET A 524 12.69 -9.32 -33.02
N ALA A 525 11.65 -9.71 -33.75
CA ALA A 525 11.76 -10.48 -34.99
C ALA A 525 12.79 -9.88 -35.97
N GLU A 526 12.82 -8.55 -36.07
CA GLU A 526 13.75 -7.78 -36.91
C GLU A 526 15.23 -8.02 -36.54
N GLN A 527 15.53 -8.22 -35.26
CA GLN A 527 16.88 -8.53 -34.77
C GLN A 527 17.32 -9.96 -35.09
N LEU A 528 16.37 -10.88 -35.34
CA LEU A 528 16.64 -12.30 -35.58
C LEU A 528 16.80 -12.65 -37.08
N ILE A 529 16.22 -11.87 -37.99
CA ILE A 529 16.31 -12.10 -39.43
C ILE A 529 17.73 -12.24 -40.00
N PRO A 530 18.72 -11.45 -39.56
CA PRO A 530 20.11 -11.62 -39.98
C PRO A 530 20.65 -13.02 -39.70
N LEU A 531 20.31 -13.58 -38.52
CA LEU A 531 20.72 -14.93 -38.08
C LEU A 531 20.08 -16.03 -38.94
N ILE A 532 18.86 -15.80 -39.43
CA ILE A 532 18.11 -16.74 -40.28
C ILE A 532 18.56 -16.66 -41.74
N THR A 533 18.84 -15.46 -42.23
CA THR A 533 19.16 -15.20 -43.65
C THR A 533 20.66 -15.28 -43.94
N GLY A 534 21.52 -15.24 -42.92
CA GLY A 534 22.98 -15.18 -43.08
C GLY A 534 23.47 -13.87 -43.67
N LYS A 535 22.69 -12.78 -43.52
CA LYS A 535 23.04 -11.44 -44.01
C LYS A 535 23.61 -10.59 -42.89
N THR A 536 24.63 -9.81 -43.20
CA THR A 536 25.25 -8.86 -42.25
C THR A 536 24.30 -7.70 -41.95
N LEU A 537 24.17 -7.36 -40.68
CA LEU A 537 23.48 -6.14 -40.26
C LEU A 537 24.27 -4.90 -40.66
N LYS A 538 23.58 -3.90 -41.23
CA LYS A 538 24.19 -2.59 -41.52
C LYS A 538 24.58 -1.80 -40.26
N LEU A 539 24.16 -2.23 -39.08
CA LEU A 539 24.24 -1.44 -37.83
C LEU A 539 25.47 -1.74 -36.95
N LEU A 540 26.15 -2.88 -37.14
CA LEU A 540 27.30 -3.27 -36.31
C LEU A 540 28.31 -4.01 -37.21
N ASN A 541 29.60 -3.78 -36.96
CA ASN A 541 30.78 -4.19 -37.76
C ASN A 541 30.62 -5.44 -38.66
N PRO A 542 31.31 -5.47 -39.83
CA PRO A 542 31.20 -6.55 -40.81
C PRO A 542 31.89 -7.83 -40.32
N LEU A 543 31.25 -8.55 -39.41
CA LEU A 543 31.52 -9.94 -39.10
C LEU A 543 30.44 -10.76 -39.79
N THR A 544 30.84 -11.72 -40.62
CA THR A 544 29.92 -12.72 -41.19
C THR A 544 29.22 -13.47 -40.07
N ILE A 545 27.94 -13.20 -39.86
CA ILE A 545 27.09 -13.88 -38.88
C ILE A 545 26.82 -15.31 -39.38
N PRO A 546 27.00 -16.36 -38.56
CA PRO A 546 26.65 -17.73 -38.93
C PRO A 546 25.15 -17.84 -39.23
N LYS A 547 24.80 -18.51 -40.33
CA LYS A 547 23.41 -18.80 -40.69
C LYS A 547 22.88 -19.97 -39.88
N TYR A 548 21.80 -19.75 -39.14
CA TYR A 548 21.12 -20.78 -38.34
C TYR A 548 19.91 -21.37 -39.07
N PHE A 549 19.66 -22.66 -38.84
CA PHE A 549 18.31 -23.21 -39.01
C PHE A 549 17.49 -22.88 -37.77
N VAL A 550 16.27 -22.42 -38.01
CA VAL A 550 15.37 -22.02 -36.94
C VAL A 550 14.08 -22.80 -37.09
N TYR A 551 13.73 -23.53 -36.04
CA TYR A 551 12.46 -24.25 -35.92
C TYR A 551 11.64 -23.65 -34.80
N ALA A 552 10.32 -23.59 -35.00
CA ALA A 552 9.40 -23.10 -33.99
C ALA A 552 8.16 -24.00 -33.87
N GLY A 553 7.53 -23.91 -32.69
CA GLY A 553 6.27 -24.57 -32.34
C GLY A 553 6.20 -24.86 -30.84
N TYR A 554 5.14 -25.50 -30.39
CA TYR A 554 5.01 -25.83 -28.97
C TYR A 554 5.96 -26.95 -28.53
N PRO A 555 6.49 -26.92 -27.29
CA PRO A 555 7.28 -28.03 -26.76
C PRO A 555 6.49 -29.35 -26.84
N LYS A 556 7.15 -30.42 -27.25
CA LYS A 556 6.52 -31.74 -27.32
C LYS A 556 5.93 -32.14 -25.97
N ASP A 557 4.73 -32.74 -26.00
CA ASP A 557 3.93 -33.12 -24.83
C ASP A 557 3.34 -31.94 -24.01
N SER A 558 3.39 -30.68 -24.49
CA SER A 558 2.83 -29.52 -23.77
C SER A 558 1.33 -29.63 -23.49
N SER A 559 0.87 -28.98 -22.42
CA SER A 559 -0.54 -28.96 -21.99
C SER A 559 -1.46 -28.18 -22.92
N GLU A 560 -0.92 -27.30 -23.77
CA GLU A 560 -1.70 -26.49 -24.69
C GLU A 560 -2.25 -27.34 -25.85
N GLN A 561 -3.49 -27.80 -25.67
CA GLN A 561 -4.30 -28.42 -26.71
C GLN A 561 -5.04 -27.35 -27.53
N ASP A 562 -4.48 -27.06 -28.71
CA ASP A 562 -5.23 -26.97 -29.97
C ASP A 562 -6.48 -26.06 -29.98
N SER A 563 -6.33 -24.77 -29.67
CA SER A 563 -7.35 -23.76 -30.01
C SER A 563 -7.24 -23.33 -31.48
N SER A 564 -7.34 -24.29 -32.41
CA SER A 564 -7.41 -23.96 -33.84
C SER A 564 -8.51 -22.92 -34.11
N LEU A 565 -8.33 -22.10 -35.15
CA LEU A 565 -9.34 -21.11 -35.56
C LEU A 565 -10.73 -21.75 -35.71
N LEU A 566 -10.77 -22.97 -36.28
CA LEU A 566 -11.98 -23.77 -36.42
C LEU A 566 -12.65 -24.09 -35.07
N THR A 567 -11.89 -24.62 -34.11
CA THR A 567 -12.41 -24.98 -32.78
C THR A 567 -12.92 -23.75 -32.03
N THR A 568 -12.18 -22.64 -32.12
CA THR A 568 -12.55 -21.37 -31.49
C THR A 568 -13.87 -20.86 -32.05
N VAL A 569 -14.02 -20.84 -33.37
CA VAL A 569 -15.25 -20.41 -34.03
C VAL A 569 -16.45 -21.28 -33.63
N TYR A 570 -16.30 -22.61 -33.62
CA TYR A 570 -17.39 -23.49 -33.20
C TYR A 570 -17.82 -23.27 -31.75
N LYS A 571 -16.88 -22.99 -30.83
CA LYS A 571 -17.21 -22.65 -29.43
C LYS A 571 -18.09 -21.40 -29.35
N TYR A 572 -17.73 -20.34 -30.08
CA TYR A 572 -18.50 -19.10 -30.09
C TYR A 572 -19.88 -19.26 -30.75
N LEU A 573 -19.99 -20.06 -31.82
CA LEU A 573 -21.27 -20.36 -32.46
C LEU A 573 -22.18 -21.23 -31.57
N ALA A 574 -21.61 -22.17 -30.81
CA ALA A 574 -22.37 -23.06 -29.92
C ALA A 574 -22.97 -22.32 -28.70
N ASP A 575 -22.36 -21.23 -28.24
CA ASP A 575 -22.80 -20.45 -27.09
C ASP A 575 -24.11 -19.65 -27.33
N GLY A 576 -24.68 -19.67 -28.54
CA GLY A 576 -26.00 -19.11 -28.85
C GLY A 576 -26.12 -17.58 -28.71
N LYS A 577 -25.02 -16.88 -28.46
CA LYS A 577 -24.98 -15.41 -28.43
C LYS A 577 -25.25 -14.91 -29.85
N LYS A 578 -26.14 -13.92 -30.02
CA LYS A 578 -26.26 -13.22 -31.32
C LYS A 578 -24.97 -12.45 -31.57
N ILE A 579 -24.12 -12.97 -32.44
CA ILE A 579 -22.86 -12.35 -32.82
C ILE A 579 -23.11 -11.52 -34.08
N LYS A 580 -22.92 -10.20 -33.97
CA LYS A 580 -22.83 -9.34 -35.14
C LYS A 580 -21.42 -9.50 -35.70
N ASN A 581 -21.33 -9.87 -36.98
CA ASN A 581 -20.07 -10.03 -37.72
C ASN A 581 -19.37 -8.68 -37.92
N THR A 582 -18.68 -8.22 -36.86
CA THR A 582 -17.99 -6.92 -36.78
C THR A 582 -16.47 -7.11 -36.84
N PRO A 583 -15.71 -6.09 -37.27
CA PRO A 583 -14.24 -6.06 -37.15
C PRO A 583 -13.72 -6.57 -35.81
N SER A 584 -14.32 -6.10 -34.71
CA SER A 584 -13.94 -6.48 -33.35
C SER A 584 -14.19 -7.96 -33.06
N PHE A 585 -15.25 -8.55 -33.63
CA PHE A 585 -15.52 -9.98 -33.46
C PHE A 585 -14.49 -10.85 -34.18
N ILE A 586 -14.18 -10.57 -35.46
CA ILE A 586 -13.16 -11.35 -36.17
C ILE A 586 -11.80 -11.21 -35.50
N SER A 587 -11.45 -10.00 -35.07
CA SER A 587 -10.22 -9.75 -34.31
C SER A 587 -10.17 -10.56 -33.01
N LEU A 588 -11.28 -10.63 -32.27
CA LEU A 588 -11.39 -11.47 -31.07
C LEU A 588 -11.22 -12.96 -31.39
N ILE A 589 -11.80 -13.46 -32.48
CA ILE A 589 -11.66 -14.86 -32.90
C ILE A 589 -10.21 -15.19 -33.26
N LEU A 590 -9.55 -14.31 -34.03
CA LEU A 590 -8.13 -14.43 -34.37
C LEU A 590 -7.25 -14.38 -33.11
N GLN A 591 -7.57 -13.51 -32.16
CA GLN A 591 -6.89 -13.45 -30.87
C GLN A 591 -7.05 -14.73 -30.06
N LYS A 592 -8.28 -15.23 -29.92
CA LYS A 592 -8.60 -16.41 -29.08
C LYS A 592 -8.10 -17.73 -29.66
N SER A 593 -7.88 -17.77 -30.97
CA SER A 593 -7.22 -18.90 -31.66
C SER A 593 -5.68 -18.77 -31.71
N GLY A 594 -5.15 -17.66 -31.20
CA GLY A 594 -3.72 -17.35 -31.21
C GLY A 594 -3.16 -16.98 -32.58
N GLU A 595 -3.98 -16.84 -33.63
CA GLU A 595 -3.54 -16.38 -34.96
C GLU A 595 -3.03 -14.94 -34.93
N LEU A 596 -3.55 -14.12 -34.00
CA LEU A 596 -3.02 -12.79 -33.70
C LEU A 596 -2.76 -12.67 -32.20
N SER A 597 -1.69 -11.97 -31.83
CA SER A 597 -1.53 -11.46 -30.45
C SER A 597 -2.63 -10.45 -30.11
N PRO A 598 -2.89 -10.18 -28.81
CA PRO A 598 -3.84 -9.15 -28.39
C PRO A 598 -3.58 -7.78 -29.04
N GLU A 599 -2.31 -7.38 -29.14
CA GLU A 599 -1.91 -6.09 -29.70
C GLU A 599 -2.15 -6.07 -31.22
N GLN A 600 -1.80 -7.14 -31.93
CA GLN A 600 -2.06 -7.25 -33.36
C GLN A 600 -3.57 -7.29 -33.66
N ALA A 601 -4.36 -8.00 -32.87
CA ALA A 601 -5.81 -8.09 -33.03
C ALA A 601 -6.49 -6.73 -32.86
N LEU A 602 -6.05 -5.92 -31.89
CA LEU A 602 -6.55 -4.56 -31.69
C LEU A 602 -6.31 -3.68 -32.92
N ILE A 603 -5.06 -3.65 -33.40
CA ILE A 603 -4.69 -2.85 -34.59
C ILE A 603 -5.37 -3.38 -35.85
N PHE A 604 -5.52 -4.70 -35.97
CA PHE A 604 -6.24 -5.32 -37.08
C PHE A 604 -7.72 -4.89 -37.11
N SER A 605 -8.41 -4.87 -35.97
CA SER A 605 -9.80 -4.40 -35.86
C SER A 605 -9.95 -2.97 -36.37
N ASP A 606 -9.04 -2.08 -35.98
CA ASP A 606 -9.06 -0.69 -36.42
C ASP A 606 -8.77 -0.56 -37.91
N THR A 607 -7.74 -1.27 -38.39
CA THR A 607 -7.32 -1.19 -39.79
C THR A 607 -8.42 -1.70 -40.72
N ILE A 608 -9.08 -2.82 -40.37
CA ILE A 608 -10.16 -3.39 -41.18
C ILE A 608 -11.44 -2.54 -41.11
N GLU A 609 -11.68 -1.81 -40.02
CA GLU A 609 -12.81 -0.86 -39.94
C GLU A 609 -12.61 0.32 -40.91
N THR A 610 -11.38 0.82 -41.07
CA THR A 610 -11.10 1.89 -42.04
C THR A 610 -11.34 1.47 -43.50
N LEU A 611 -11.35 0.18 -43.82
CA LEU A 611 -11.70 -0.29 -45.18
C LEU A 611 -13.13 0.04 -45.58
N ARG A 612 -14.05 0.17 -44.61
CA ARG A 612 -15.46 0.46 -44.90
C ARG A 612 -15.67 1.89 -45.37
N ASP A 613 -14.92 2.82 -44.78
CA ASP A 613 -15.19 4.26 -44.87
C ASP A 613 -14.10 5.04 -45.66
N SER A 614 -13.18 4.35 -46.34
CA SER A 614 -12.01 4.96 -47.00
C SER A 614 -12.26 5.38 -48.45
N ASP A 615 -12.06 6.68 -48.73
CA ASP A 615 -11.98 7.27 -50.09
C ASP A 615 -10.73 6.81 -50.87
N ASN A 616 -9.75 6.19 -50.20
CA ASN A 616 -8.51 5.66 -50.81
C ASN A 616 -8.36 4.15 -50.52
N SER A 617 -9.36 3.38 -50.94
CA SER A 617 -9.50 1.97 -50.60
C SER A 617 -8.31 1.10 -51.07
N LYS A 618 -7.52 1.54 -52.07
CA LYS A 618 -6.32 0.82 -52.54
C LYS A 618 -5.19 0.78 -51.50
N THR A 619 -4.89 1.91 -50.87
CA THR A 619 -3.85 1.96 -49.83
C THR A 619 -4.31 1.13 -48.63
N THR A 620 -5.57 1.30 -48.24
CA THR A 620 -6.15 0.57 -47.10
C THR A 620 -6.14 -0.95 -47.30
N ILE A 621 -6.36 -1.47 -48.53
CA ILE A 621 -6.23 -2.92 -48.80
C ILE A 621 -4.79 -3.41 -48.60
N ASN A 622 -3.78 -2.62 -48.97
CA ASN A 622 -2.38 -2.98 -48.75
C ASN A 622 -2.02 -3.00 -47.27
N ASP A 623 -2.64 -2.15 -46.47
CA ASP A 623 -2.45 -2.11 -45.02
C ASP A 623 -3.11 -3.31 -44.31
N VAL A 624 -4.13 -3.92 -44.93
CA VAL A 624 -4.81 -5.09 -44.35
C VAL A 624 -4.20 -6.42 -44.80
N ILE A 625 -3.85 -6.57 -46.09
CA ILE A 625 -3.34 -7.84 -46.63
C ILE A 625 -1.99 -7.75 -47.38
N THR A 626 -1.19 -8.79 -47.21
CA THR A 626 0.06 -9.06 -47.92
C THR A 626 -0.02 -10.37 -48.73
N ASN A 627 0.98 -10.66 -49.56
CA ASN A 627 1.03 -11.85 -50.43
C ASN A 627 -0.24 -12.02 -51.26
N LYS A 628 -0.66 -10.93 -51.90
CA LYS A 628 -1.96 -10.83 -52.55
C LYS A 628 -2.03 -11.65 -53.83
N GLU A 629 -3.10 -12.42 -53.97
CA GLU A 629 -3.42 -13.14 -55.19
C GLU A 629 -4.84 -12.81 -55.64
N LYS A 630 -5.04 -12.66 -56.95
CA LYS A 630 -6.39 -12.52 -57.51
C LYS A 630 -6.95 -13.90 -57.81
N ILE A 631 -8.20 -14.12 -57.44
CA ILE A 631 -8.91 -15.36 -57.75
C ILE A 631 -10.12 -15.08 -58.64
N SER A 632 -10.44 -16.05 -59.48
CA SER A 632 -11.53 -15.98 -60.46
C SER A 632 -12.46 -17.18 -60.43
N ASP A 633 -12.12 -18.21 -59.65
CA ASP A 633 -12.90 -19.45 -59.52
C ASP A 633 -13.20 -19.76 -58.05
N VAL A 634 -14.44 -20.15 -57.78
CA VAL A 634 -14.91 -20.63 -56.47
C VAL A 634 -14.12 -21.83 -55.95
N ASN A 635 -13.56 -22.68 -56.81
CA ASN A 635 -12.72 -23.81 -56.40
C ASN A 635 -11.47 -23.32 -55.64
N GLN A 636 -10.95 -22.13 -55.98
CA GLN A 636 -9.79 -21.56 -55.31
C GLN A 636 -10.10 -21.19 -53.86
N LEU A 637 -11.37 -20.93 -53.50
CA LEU A 637 -11.79 -20.70 -52.12
C LEU A 637 -11.67 -21.95 -51.25
N THR A 638 -11.84 -23.14 -51.81
CA THR A 638 -11.80 -24.41 -51.05
C THR A 638 -10.39 -24.80 -50.61
N ALA A 639 -9.36 -24.25 -51.27
CA ALA A 639 -7.95 -24.54 -51.04
C ALA A 639 -7.28 -23.57 -50.05
N LEU A 640 -7.99 -22.55 -49.59
CA LEU A 640 -7.41 -21.52 -48.72
C LEU A 640 -7.03 -22.06 -47.35
N SER A 641 -5.87 -21.65 -46.85
CA SER A 641 -5.45 -21.89 -45.48
C SER A 641 -6.30 -21.07 -44.52
N SER A 642 -6.46 -21.60 -43.31
CA SER A 642 -7.07 -20.89 -42.19
C SER A 642 -6.39 -19.53 -41.98
N GLY A 643 -7.18 -18.50 -41.63
CA GLY A 643 -6.70 -17.13 -41.42
C GLY A 643 -6.56 -16.28 -42.69
N THR A 644 -6.67 -16.89 -43.89
CA THR A 644 -6.62 -16.14 -45.15
C THR A 644 -7.82 -15.22 -45.29
N LEU A 645 -7.58 -13.95 -45.62
CA LEU A 645 -8.62 -12.97 -45.91
C LEU A 645 -8.98 -12.99 -47.40
N VAL A 646 -10.27 -12.83 -47.69
CA VAL A 646 -10.83 -12.72 -49.03
C VAL A 646 -11.58 -11.39 -49.10
N ILE A 647 -11.11 -10.48 -49.96
CA ILE A 647 -11.68 -9.15 -50.13
C ILE A 647 -12.38 -9.08 -51.48
N PHE A 648 -13.68 -8.79 -51.45
CA PHE A 648 -14.47 -8.52 -52.64
C PHE A 648 -14.50 -7.01 -52.83
N HIS A 649 -14.02 -6.55 -53.98
CA HIS A 649 -13.90 -5.11 -54.25
C HIS A 649 -14.09 -4.81 -55.74
N LYS A 650 -14.35 -3.56 -56.07
CA LYS A 650 -14.39 -3.08 -57.44
C LYS A 650 -12.99 -2.78 -57.99
N THR A 651 -12.89 -2.50 -59.28
CA THR A 651 -11.65 -2.09 -59.98
C THR A 651 -11.07 -0.77 -59.44
N ASP A 652 -11.92 0.10 -58.90
CA ASP A 652 -11.55 1.33 -58.17
C ASP A 652 -11.20 1.08 -56.70
N TYR A 653 -11.14 -0.19 -56.28
CA TYR A 653 -10.83 -0.68 -54.94
C TYR A 653 -11.94 -0.49 -53.89
N GLN A 654 -13.12 0.01 -54.25
CA GLN A 654 -14.25 0.08 -53.33
C GLN A 654 -14.60 -1.32 -52.81
N VAL A 655 -14.52 -1.53 -51.49
CA VAL A 655 -14.75 -2.83 -50.86
C VAL A 655 -16.24 -3.10 -50.72
N SER A 656 -16.69 -4.25 -51.21
CA SER A 656 -18.08 -4.72 -51.10
C SER A 656 -18.32 -5.51 -49.82
N TYR A 657 -17.46 -6.50 -49.53
CA TYR A 657 -17.47 -7.27 -48.28
C TYR A 657 -16.16 -8.06 -48.11
N ILE A 658 -15.91 -8.56 -46.91
CA ILE A 658 -14.69 -9.31 -46.56
C ILE A 658 -15.07 -10.66 -45.99
N MET A 659 -14.24 -11.67 -46.22
CA MET A 659 -14.35 -12.98 -45.57
C MET A 659 -13.02 -13.40 -44.97
N MET A 660 -13.09 -14.22 -43.92
CA MET A 660 -11.95 -14.91 -43.36
C MET A 660 -12.16 -16.41 -43.49
N SER A 661 -11.17 -17.09 -44.09
CA SER A 661 -11.17 -18.55 -44.16
C SER A 661 -10.91 -19.14 -42.78
N ILE A 662 -11.72 -20.12 -42.38
CA ILE A 662 -11.47 -20.97 -41.20
C ILE A 662 -10.89 -22.35 -41.62
N GLY A 663 -10.31 -22.42 -42.83
CA GLY A 663 -9.83 -23.62 -43.50
C GLY A 663 -10.88 -24.28 -44.40
N LYS A 664 -10.70 -25.57 -44.71
CA LYS A 664 -11.52 -26.35 -45.67
C LYS A 664 -13.04 -26.39 -45.36
N LYS A 665 -13.47 -25.91 -44.19
CA LYS A 665 -14.82 -26.09 -43.65
C LYS A 665 -15.72 -24.85 -43.72
N GLY A 666 -15.21 -23.68 -44.09
CA GLY A 666 -16.07 -22.51 -44.31
C GLY A 666 -15.39 -21.15 -44.12
N PHE A 667 -16.22 -20.11 -44.09
CA PHE A 667 -15.83 -18.71 -43.94
C PHE A 667 -16.69 -18.00 -42.89
N ILE A 668 -16.10 -16.98 -42.27
CA ILE A 668 -16.82 -15.94 -41.53
C ILE A 668 -16.79 -14.67 -42.37
N THR A 669 -17.89 -13.91 -42.39
CA THR A 669 -18.02 -12.67 -43.17
C THR A 669 -17.85 -11.42 -42.31
N LEU A 670 -17.53 -10.31 -42.96
CA LEU A 670 -17.62 -8.94 -42.46
C LEU A 670 -18.32 -8.09 -43.53
N PHE A 671 -19.04 -7.04 -43.10
CA PHE A 671 -19.76 -6.12 -43.99
C PHE A 671 -20.77 -6.83 -44.90
N SER A 672 -21.44 -7.86 -44.38
CA SER A 672 -22.43 -8.68 -45.11
C SER A 672 -23.73 -7.95 -45.45
N GLU A 673 -23.87 -6.69 -45.06
CA GLU A 673 -25.06 -5.86 -45.27
C GLU A 673 -25.39 -5.59 -46.74
N HIS A 674 -24.42 -5.79 -47.64
CA HIS A 674 -24.59 -5.71 -49.10
C HIS A 674 -24.87 -7.06 -49.78
N LEU A 675 -24.86 -8.19 -49.05
CA LEU A 675 -25.33 -9.47 -49.59
C LEU A 675 -26.87 -9.42 -49.60
N GLU A 676 -27.46 -9.32 -50.79
CA GLU A 676 -28.91 -9.20 -50.97
C GLU A 676 -29.69 -10.25 -50.16
N LYS A 677 -30.59 -9.78 -49.28
CA LYS A 677 -31.61 -10.55 -48.54
C LYS A 677 -31.11 -11.69 -47.65
N THR A 678 -30.33 -11.42 -46.61
CA THR A 678 -30.18 -12.38 -45.50
C THR A 678 -29.67 -11.71 -44.23
N SER A 679 -30.60 -11.38 -43.33
CA SER A 679 -30.36 -11.32 -41.88
C SER A 679 -30.06 -12.73 -41.29
N LYS A 680 -29.53 -13.64 -42.11
CA LYS A 680 -29.42 -15.09 -41.88
C LYS A 680 -27.96 -15.55 -41.74
N TYR A 681 -26.99 -14.69 -42.06
CA TYR A 681 -25.56 -14.99 -41.99
C TYR A 681 -24.85 -14.48 -40.73
N ASP A 682 -25.56 -13.71 -39.89
CA ASP A 682 -25.12 -13.51 -38.51
C ASP A 682 -25.24 -14.87 -37.82
N ASN A 683 -24.10 -15.46 -37.43
CA ASN A 683 -23.96 -16.77 -36.76
C ASN A 683 -23.99 -18.05 -37.64
N GLU A 684 -23.76 -17.97 -38.96
CA GLU A 684 -23.61 -19.16 -39.81
C GLU A 684 -22.24 -19.20 -40.51
N LEU A 685 -21.63 -20.39 -40.54
CA LEU A 685 -20.44 -20.64 -41.37
C LEU A 685 -20.84 -20.68 -42.84
N ILE A 686 -20.20 -19.83 -43.66
CA ILE A 686 -20.48 -19.76 -45.08
C ILE A 686 -19.65 -20.80 -45.81
N SER A 687 -20.29 -21.63 -46.65
CA SER A 687 -19.58 -22.62 -47.45
C SER A 687 -19.09 -22.00 -48.77
N PRO A 688 -17.93 -22.43 -49.31
CA PRO A 688 -17.42 -21.93 -50.59
C PRO A 688 -18.46 -21.96 -51.72
N SER A 689 -19.28 -23.02 -51.78
CA SER A 689 -20.30 -23.23 -52.82
C SER A 689 -21.39 -22.15 -52.85
N GLN A 690 -21.61 -21.42 -51.76
CA GLN A 690 -22.57 -20.33 -51.72
C GLN A 690 -22.15 -19.14 -52.62
N PHE A 691 -20.88 -19.07 -53.04
CA PHE A 691 -20.37 -18.05 -53.96
C PHE A 691 -20.35 -18.47 -55.44
N ASN A 692 -20.84 -19.67 -55.80
CA ASN A 692 -20.91 -20.12 -57.20
C ASN A 692 -21.61 -19.09 -58.09
N ASN A 693 -22.75 -18.55 -57.63
CA ASN A 693 -23.51 -17.56 -58.39
C ASN A 693 -22.75 -16.24 -58.53
N PHE A 694 -21.97 -15.83 -57.53
CA PHE A 694 -21.12 -14.64 -57.64
C PHE A 694 -20.06 -14.85 -58.71
N PHE A 695 -19.27 -15.93 -58.64
CA PHE A 695 -18.19 -16.14 -59.62
C PHE A 695 -18.71 -16.35 -61.05
N ASN A 696 -19.90 -16.93 -61.22
CA ASN A 696 -20.52 -17.12 -62.53
C ASN A 696 -21.14 -15.84 -63.13
N ASN A 697 -21.56 -14.89 -62.30
CA ASN A 697 -22.32 -13.71 -62.72
C ASN A 697 -21.68 -12.37 -62.35
N LYS A 698 -20.46 -12.37 -61.79
CA LYS A 698 -19.76 -11.14 -61.40
C LYS A 698 -19.51 -10.27 -62.63
N SER A 699 -19.67 -8.96 -62.47
CA SER A 699 -19.37 -7.99 -63.51
C SER A 699 -17.85 -7.80 -63.69
N ASP A 700 -17.43 -7.27 -64.84
CA ASP A 700 -16.01 -7.06 -65.17
C ASP A 700 -15.29 -6.12 -64.20
N ASP A 701 -16.04 -5.21 -63.56
CA ASP A 701 -15.53 -4.30 -62.55
C ASP A 701 -15.35 -4.95 -61.17
N GLN A 702 -15.83 -6.18 -60.94
CA GLN A 702 -15.71 -6.90 -59.67
C GLN A 702 -14.48 -7.81 -59.62
N GLN A 703 -13.71 -7.66 -58.54
CA GLN A 703 -12.49 -8.39 -58.25
C GLN A 703 -12.55 -9.08 -56.89
N VAL A 704 -11.87 -10.23 -56.81
CA VAL A 704 -11.68 -10.96 -55.56
C VAL A 704 -10.19 -11.12 -55.35
N THR A 705 -9.71 -10.55 -54.26
CA THR A 705 -8.30 -10.63 -53.86
C THR A 705 -8.20 -11.40 -52.56
N ILE A 706 -7.32 -12.38 -52.51
CA ILE A 706 -6.96 -13.11 -51.29
C ILE A 706 -5.61 -12.62 -50.77
N GLY A 707 -5.37 -12.76 -49.47
CA GLY A 707 -4.07 -12.48 -48.89
C GLY A 707 -4.00 -12.83 -47.41
N GLN A 708 -2.77 -12.82 -46.87
CA GLN A 708 -2.51 -12.97 -45.44
C GLN A 708 -2.59 -11.61 -44.75
N ILE A 709 -2.88 -11.57 -43.46
CA ILE A 709 -2.90 -10.33 -42.68
C ILE A 709 -1.52 -9.66 -42.75
N ASN A 710 -1.47 -8.36 -43.08
CA ASN A 710 -0.22 -7.63 -43.25
C ASN A 710 0.37 -7.16 -41.91
N LEU A 711 0.95 -8.10 -41.16
CA LEU A 711 1.56 -7.82 -39.86
C LEU A 711 2.73 -6.81 -39.93
N LYS A 712 3.42 -6.70 -41.07
CA LYS A 712 4.50 -5.71 -41.25
C LYS A 712 3.96 -4.29 -41.28
N SER A 713 2.86 -4.05 -42.00
CA SER A 713 2.24 -2.72 -42.03
C SER A 713 1.70 -2.29 -40.68
N MET A 714 1.21 -3.24 -39.88
CA MET A 714 0.69 -3.01 -38.54
C MET A 714 1.80 -2.98 -37.48
N ARG A 715 3.06 -3.26 -37.85
CA ARG A 715 4.15 -3.59 -36.91
C ARG A 715 4.42 -2.48 -35.92
N GLN A 716 4.53 -1.24 -36.39
CA GLN A 716 4.78 -0.09 -35.52
C GLN A 716 3.64 0.07 -34.51
N SER A 717 2.39 0.06 -34.96
CA SER A 717 1.24 0.24 -34.07
C SER A 717 0.98 -0.96 -33.17
N ALA A 718 1.33 -2.17 -33.59
CA ALA A 718 1.23 -3.35 -32.74
C ALA A 718 2.28 -3.34 -31.62
N LEU A 719 3.42 -2.68 -31.79
CA LEU A 719 4.45 -2.55 -30.75
C LEU A 719 4.27 -1.31 -29.88
N LEU A 720 3.93 -0.17 -30.49
CA LEU A 720 3.88 1.14 -29.84
C LEU A 720 2.46 1.67 -29.62
N GLY A 721 1.44 0.90 -29.99
CA GLY A 721 0.01 1.21 -29.94
C GLY A 721 -0.54 2.00 -31.14
N LYS A 722 -1.86 2.13 -31.19
CA LYS A 722 -2.59 2.90 -32.22
C LYS A 722 -2.03 4.32 -32.31
N GLY A 723 -2.05 4.97 -33.47
CA GLY A 723 -1.64 6.39 -33.57
C GLY A 723 -0.18 6.72 -33.15
N SER A 724 0.64 5.69 -32.89
CA SER A 724 2.06 5.83 -32.60
C SER A 724 2.83 6.42 -33.76
N LEU A 725 3.99 7.00 -33.45
CA LEU A 725 4.91 7.57 -34.42
C LEU A 725 6.32 7.09 -34.13
N PHE A 726 7.03 6.66 -35.16
CA PHE A 726 8.44 6.31 -35.08
C PHE A 726 9.13 6.90 -36.31
N THR A 727 9.79 8.05 -36.14
CA THR A 727 10.35 8.82 -37.26
C THR A 727 11.58 9.62 -36.85
N VAL A 728 12.38 10.04 -37.83
CA VAL A 728 13.62 10.79 -37.60
C VAL A 728 13.49 12.19 -38.18
N ASP A 729 13.88 13.19 -37.39
CA ASP A 729 14.05 14.58 -37.79
C ASP A 729 15.50 15.01 -37.50
N GLY A 730 16.33 15.14 -38.54
CA GLY A 730 17.76 15.40 -38.38
C GLY A 730 18.48 14.28 -37.60
N ASN A 731 19.06 14.64 -36.45
CA ASN A 731 19.71 13.72 -35.50
C ASN A 731 18.81 13.33 -34.32
N LYS A 732 17.49 13.59 -34.44
CA LYS A 732 16.49 13.35 -33.40
C LYS A 732 15.56 12.21 -33.81
N LEU A 733 15.45 11.18 -32.99
CA LEU A 733 14.47 10.11 -33.16
C LEU A 733 13.21 10.46 -32.36
N LEU A 734 12.11 10.74 -33.05
CA LEU A 734 10.80 11.00 -32.45
C LEU A 734 10.03 9.69 -32.30
N ILE A 735 9.67 9.39 -31.05
CA ILE A 735 8.91 8.21 -30.66
C ILE A 735 7.66 8.68 -29.92
N LYS A 736 6.51 8.52 -30.57
CA LYS A 736 5.21 8.63 -29.91
C LYS A 736 4.65 7.24 -29.68
N VAL A 737 4.29 6.96 -28.44
CA VAL A 737 3.68 5.71 -28.02
C VAL A 737 2.27 5.99 -27.51
N GLN A 738 1.33 5.16 -27.96
CA GLN A 738 -0.01 5.10 -27.42
C GLN A 738 -0.15 3.76 -26.71
N GLY A 739 -0.80 3.74 -25.56
CA GLY A 739 -0.82 2.55 -24.72
C GLY A 739 -0.73 2.97 -23.28
N ALA A 740 -0.77 1.98 -22.40
CA ALA A 740 -0.69 2.22 -20.98
C ALA A 740 0.56 3.07 -20.66
N PRO A 741 0.40 4.28 -20.11
CA PRO A 741 1.49 5.11 -19.65
C PRO A 741 2.58 4.33 -18.90
N SER A 742 3.87 4.59 -19.18
CA SER A 742 5.05 3.90 -18.63
C SER A 742 5.16 2.39 -18.86
N ILE A 743 4.27 1.87 -19.72
CA ILE A 743 3.97 0.47 -19.95
C ILE A 743 3.59 0.38 -21.44
N VAL A 744 4.50 0.73 -22.35
CA VAL A 744 4.20 0.78 -23.79
C VAL A 744 3.76 -0.62 -24.21
N ASN A 745 2.46 -0.91 -24.36
CA ASN A 745 1.95 -2.27 -24.50
C ASN A 745 2.53 -3.26 -23.49
N ASP A 746 2.40 -2.94 -22.20
CA ASP A 746 3.02 -3.68 -21.11
C ASP A 746 4.51 -3.46 -20.95
N MET A 747 5.29 -2.91 -21.90
CA MET A 747 6.77 -2.91 -21.95
C MET A 747 7.52 -2.08 -20.88
N ASP A 748 8.66 -2.59 -20.44
CA ASP A 748 9.64 -1.85 -19.62
C ASP A 748 10.67 -1.13 -20.52
N ALA A 749 11.67 -0.52 -19.90
CA ALA A 749 12.72 0.19 -20.63
C ALA A 749 13.59 -0.73 -21.50
N LEU A 750 13.85 -1.96 -21.06
CA LEU A 750 14.72 -2.90 -21.78
C LEU A 750 14.01 -3.48 -23.01
N GLU A 751 12.75 -3.89 -22.86
CA GLU A 751 11.91 -4.36 -23.96
C GLU A 751 11.64 -3.21 -24.94
N LEU A 752 11.30 -2.01 -24.47
CA LEU A 752 11.11 -0.84 -25.34
C LEU A 752 12.40 -0.47 -26.09
N ALA A 753 13.56 -0.56 -25.44
CA ALA A 753 14.83 -0.34 -26.14
C ALA A 753 15.04 -1.36 -27.27
N ASN A 754 14.67 -2.63 -27.06
CA ASN A 754 14.73 -3.62 -28.13
C ASN A 754 13.67 -3.39 -29.21
N VAL A 755 12.49 -2.87 -28.87
CA VAL A 755 11.52 -2.39 -29.87
C VAL A 755 12.11 -1.26 -30.73
N ILE A 756 12.76 -0.27 -30.12
CA ILE A 756 13.41 0.82 -30.84
C ILE A 756 14.50 0.28 -31.78
N LYS A 757 15.34 -0.65 -31.30
CA LYS A 757 16.34 -1.33 -32.14
C LYS A 757 15.68 -2.09 -33.30
N GLY A 758 14.65 -2.89 -33.02
CA GLY A 758 13.92 -3.67 -34.02
C GLY A 758 13.23 -2.81 -35.08
N LEU A 759 12.50 -1.77 -34.68
CA LEU A 759 11.86 -0.84 -35.61
C LEU A 759 12.88 -0.10 -36.48
N SER A 760 14.05 0.24 -35.93
CA SER A 760 15.16 0.83 -36.68
C SER A 760 15.76 -0.12 -37.72
N MET A 761 15.48 -1.42 -37.65
CA MET A 761 16.00 -2.46 -38.54
C MET A 761 15.00 -2.90 -39.61
N GLN A 762 13.82 -2.27 -39.70
CA GLN A 762 12.84 -2.62 -40.73
C GLN A 762 13.38 -2.37 -42.14
N GLU A 763 13.08 -3.29 -43.08
CA GLU A 763 13.57 -3.23 -44.46
C GLU A 763 13.12 -1.97 -45.22
N THR A 764 11.91 -1.48 -44.92
CA THR A 764 11.28 -0.37 -45.62
C THR A 764 11.71 1.01 -45.11
N ASN A 765 12.09 1.12 -43.83
CA ASN A 765 12.39 2.39 -43.15
C ASN A 765 13.53 2.23 -42.12
N SER A 766 14.67 1.68 -42.55
CA SER A 766 15.81 1.45 -41.65
C SER A 766 16.39 2.77 -41.12
N ILE A 767 16.59 2.87 -39.81
CA ILE A 767 17.17 4.03 -39.12
C ILE A 767 18.54 3.65 -38.55
N ASP A 768 19.54 4.47 -38.84
CA ASP A 768 20.87 4.33 -38.27
C ASP A 768 20.95 5.04 -36.90
N LEU A 769 20.77 4.27 -35.83
CA LEU A 769 20.80 4.78 -34.45
C LEU A 769 22.14 5.42 -34.06
N GLN A 770 23.23 5.15 -34.79
CA GLN A 770 24.52 5.81 -34.51
C GLN A 770 24.51 7.30 -34.89
N LYS A 771 23.66 7.70 -35.85
CA LYS A 771 23.49 9.10 -36.28
C LYS A 771 22.48 9.89 -35.45
N ILE A 772 21.83 9.22 -34.49
CA ILE A 772 20.86 9.83 -33.59
C ILE A 772 21.60 10.29 -32.33
N ASP A 773 21.49 11.57 -31.99
CA ASP A 773 22.06 12.13 -30.75
C ASP A 773 21.00 12.29 -29.67
N THR A 774 19.73 12.43 -30.07
CA THR A 774 18.61 12.68 -29.15
C THR A 774 17.43 11.77 -29.48
N ILE A 775 16.85 11.16 -28.46
CA ILE A 775 15.56 10.47 -28.54
C ILE A 775 14.51 11.35 -27.89
N GLU A 776 13.44 11.66 -28.61
CA GLU A 776 12.27 12.33 -28.07
C GLU A 776 11.15 11.32 -27.84
N LEU A 777 10.91 11.01 -26.57
CA LEU A 777 9.91 10.05 -26.12
C LEU A 777 8.65 10.77 -25.64
N GLN A 778 7.60 10.69 -26.47
CA GLN A 778 6.25 11.10 -26.11
C GLN A 778 5.48 9.88 -25.60
N SER A 779 5.52 9.67 -24.29
CA SER A 779 4.68 8.67 -23.61
C SER A 779 4.09 9.28 -22.35
N CYS A 780 2.89 8.85 -21.98
CA CYS A 780 2.44 9.07 -20.62
C CYS A 780 3.41 8.37 -19.66
N PHE A 781 3.69 9.02 -18.54
CA PHE A 781 4.54 8.59 -17.45
C PHE A 781 6.04 8.36 -17.71
N SER A 782 6.60 8.77 -18.87
CA SER A 782 8.02 8.53 -19.18
C SER A 782 9.00 9.20 -18.22
N THR A 783 8.54 10.19 -17.43
CA THR A 783 9.38 11.01 -16.54
C THR A 783 9.24 10.71 -15.05
N PHE A 784 8.37 9.77 -14.67
CA PHE A 784 8.05 9.51 -13.26
C PHE A 784 8.87 8.38 -12.67
N GLY A 785 9.08 8.44 -11.36
CA GLY A 785 9.85 7.47 -10.61
C GLY A 785 11.29 7.90 -10.38
N SER A 786 11.92 7.30 -9.37
CA SER A 786 13.35 7.47 -9.08
C SER A 786 14.23 7.02 -10.26
N GLN A 787 13.78 6.01 -11.01
CA GLN A 787 14.38 5.53 -12.25
C GLN A 787 13.39 5.54 -13.41
N SER A 788 13.06 6.74 -13.89
CA SER A 788 12.12 6.92 -14.99
C SER A 788 12.51 6.18 -16.28
N LEU A 789 11.52 5.85 -17.10
CA LEU A 789 11.71 5.25 -18.43
C LEU A 789 12.66 6.08 -19.30
N GLY A 790 12.50 7.41 -19.30
CA GLY A 790 13.36 8.32 -20.04
C GLY A 790 14.84 8.23 -19.62
N GLN A 791 15.11 8.20 -18.32
CA GLN A 791 16.47 8.03 -17.80
C GLN A 791 17.06 6.66 -18.16
N LYS A 792 16.28 5.58 -18.05
CA LYS A 792 16.73 4.23 -18.41
C LYS A 792 17.08 4.13 -19.90
N LEU A 793 16.25 4.70 -20.78
CA LEU A 793 16.55 4.74 -22.22
C LEU A 793 17.81 5.58 -22.52
N ALA A 794 18.01 6.69 -21.82
CA ALA A 794 19.21 7.51 -21.98
C ALA A 794 20.47 6.70 -21.68
N ASN A 795 20.42 5.89 -20.63
CA ASN A 795 21.51 5.01 -20.23
C ASN A 795 21.73 3.86 -21.22
N ILE A 796 20.65 3.20 -21.68
CA ILE A 796 20.74 2.05 -22.59
C ILE A 796 21.31 2.46 -23.97
N PHE A 797 20.87 3.60 -24.48
CA PHE A 797 21.31 4.09 -25.79
C PHE A 797 22.56 4.96 -25.76
N ASP A 798 23.01 5.36 -24.56
CA ASP A 798 24.07 6.35 -24.37
C ASP A 798 23.79 7.64 -25.18
N LYS A 799 22.55 8.14 -25.06
CA LYS A 799 22.02 9.28 -25.81
C LYS A 799 21.19 10.18 -24.91
N LYS A 800 21.07 11.45 -25.28
CA LYS A 800 20.13 12.37 -24.65
C LYS A 800 18.69 11.90 -24.91
N VAL A 801 17.87 11.85 -23.86
CA VAL A 801 16.43 11.57 -23.99
C VAL A 801 15.63 12.78 -23.52
N ILE A 802 14.74 13.27 -24.38
CA ILE A 802 13.70 14.24 -24.03
C ILE A 802 12.42 13.46 -23.80
N ALA A 803 11.91 13.50 -22.58
CA ALA A 803 10.76 12.73 -22.16
C ALA A 803 9.67 13.65 -21.61
N TYR A 804 8.42 13.36 -21.96
CA TYR A 804 7.28 14.16 -21.53
C TYR A 804 6.55 13.47 -20.38
N PRO A 805 6.15 14.22 -19.34
CA PRO A 805 5.47 13.65 -18.19
C PRO A 805 4.15 12.99 -18.58
N PHE A 806 3.35 13.64 -19.41
CA PHE A 806 2.07 13.12 -19.89
C PHE A 806 2.11 12.94 -21.42
N SER A 807 1.19 12.17 -22.01
CA SER A 807 1.11 12.15 -23.48
C SER A 807 0.67 13.54 -23.93
N MET A 808 1.48 14.18 -24.77
CA MET A 808 0.95 15.27 -25.58
C MET A 808 -0.03 14.66 -26.58
N SER A 809 -1.33 14.82 -26.33
CA SER A 809 -2.27 14.93 -27.44
C SER A 809 -1.93 16.21 -28.23
N LYS A 810 -2.23 16.23 -29.53
CA LYS A 810 -1.89 17.33 -30.46
C LYS A 810 -2.40 18.71 -30.02
N THR A 811 -3.25 18.78 -28.98
CA THR A 811 -3.74 20.02 -28.37
C THR A 811 -2.68 20.75 -27.55
N PHE A 812 -1.62 20.07 -27.10
CA PHE A 812 -0.55 20.66 -26.30
C PHE A 812 0.70 20.90 -27.17
N GLU A 813 0.61 21.84 -28.11
CA GLU A 813 1.78 22.29 -28.87
C GLU A 813 2.74 23.08 -27.99
N ASP A 814 3.83 22.44 -27.55
CA ASP A 814 4.96 23.05 -26.83
C ASP A 814 4.50 23.64 -25.47
N PRO A 815 5.21 23.44 -24.34
CA PRO A 815 4.86 24.15 -23.11
C PRO A 815 5.20 25.64 -23.26
N LYS A 816 4.38 26.37 -24.03
CA LYS A 816 4.47 27.82 -24.22
C LYS A 816 4.07 28.57 -22.96
N GLU A 817 3.33 27.92 -22.07
CA GLU A 817 2.72 28.50 -20.88
C GLU A 817 3.36 27.97 -19.59
N GLU A 818 3.58 28.85 -18.61
CA GLU A 818 4.28 28.53 -17.35
C GLU A 818 3.56 27.46 -16.49
N TRP A 819 2.26 27.29 -16.68
CA TRP A 819 1.42 26.36 -15.91
C TRP A 819 1.51 24.90 -16.39
N MET A 820 2.06 24.64 -17.58
CA MET A 820 2.22 23.28 -18.11
C MET A 820 3.50 22.60 -17.61
N THR A 821 3.44 21.29 -17.37
CA THR A 821 4.63 20.51 -17.02
C THR A 821 5.59 20.42 -18.20
N LYS A 822 6.82 20.89 -17.99
CA LYS A 822 7.87 20.93 -19.03
C LYS A 822 8.44 19.52 -19.29
N PRO A 823 8.91 19.22 -20.51
CA PRO A 823 9.64 17.99 -20.77
C PRO A 823 10.88 17.91 -19.88
N LYS A 824 11.18 16.69 -19.41
CA LYS A 824 12.44 16.42 -18.71
C LYS A 824 13.49 15.96 -19.71
N ILE A 825 14.70 16.45 -19.52
CA ILE A 825 15.87 16.06 -20.31
C ILE A 825 16.72 15.15 -19.44
N TYR A 826 16.99 13.96 -19.96
CA TYR A 826 17.84 12.96 -19.32
C TYR A 826 19.12 12.80 -20.12
N GLU A 827 20.24 12.96 -19.43
CA GLU A 827 21.56 12.60 -19.96
C GLU A 827 21.95 11.21 -19.46
N PRO A 828 22.78 10.45 -20.19
CA PRO A 828 23.25 9.14 -19.75
C PRO A 828 23.95 9.22 -18.39
N ASN A 829 23.56 8.37 -17.44
CA ASN A 829 24.16 8.28 -16.10
C ASN A 829 24.27 6.82 -15.65
N LYS A 830 25.41 6.43 -15.07
CA LYS A 830 25.75 5.05 -14.66
C LYS A 830 25.07 4.62 -13.35
N LEU A 831 23.75 4.68 -13.28
CA LEU A 831 22.96 4.14 -12.16
C LEU A 831 22.50 2.71 -12.45
N VAL A 832 22.49 1.87 -11.42
CA VAL A 832 22.07 0.45 -11.45
C VAL A 832 20.57 0.37 -11.75
N LEU A 833 20.18 -0.41 -12.75
CA LEU A 833 18.79 -0.59 -13.19
C LEU A 833 18.02 -1.46 -12.18
N ALA A 834 17.03 -0.88 -11.47
CA ALA A 834 16.07 -1.62 -10.67
C ALA A 834 14.71 -1.65 -11.40
N ASP A 835 14.13 -2.84 -11.58
CA ASP A 835 12.91 -3.06 -12.38
C ASP A 835 11.60 -2.72 -11.65
N GLU A 836 11.68 -2.38 -10.37
CA GLU A 836 10.53 -2.07 -9.52
C GLU A 836 9.68 -0.89 -10.01
N GLN A 837 10.29 0.10 -10.66
CA GLN A 837 9.56 1.27 -11.17
C GLN A 837 8.53 0.87 -12.24
N HIS A 838 8.87 -0.11 -13.08
CA HIS A 838 7.96 -0.62 -14.10
C HIS A 838 6.74 -1.31 -13.47
N ILE A 839 6.96 -2.10 -12.41
CA ILE A 839 5.90 -2.79 -11.67
C ILE A 839 4.94 -1.77 -11.02
N ARG A 840 5.47 -0.74 -10.37
CA ARG A 840 4.67 0.34 -9.75
C ARG A 840 3.80 1.07 -10.77
N ASN A 841 4.41 1.43 -11.89
CA ASN A 841 3.76 2.06 -13.01
C ASN A 841 2.62 1.19 -13.58
N ASN A 842 2.89 -0.10 -13.82
CA ASN A 842 1.90 -1.09 -14.28
C ASN A 842 0.73 -1.23 -13.33
N LYS A 843 1.02 -1.33 -12.03
CA LYS A 843 0.00 -1.35 -11.00
C LYS A 843 -0.90 -0.11 -11.08
N PHE A 844 -0.34 1.09 -11.15
CA PHE A 844 -1.12 2.33 -11.21
C PHE A 844 -2.06 2.38 -12.44
N TYR A 845 -1.62 1.89 -13.59
CA TYR A 845 -2.48 1.80 -14.76
C TYR A 845 -3.63 0.80 -14.59
N LYS A 846 -3.34 -0.40 -14.06
CA LYS A 846 -4.36 -1.43 -13.77
C LYS A 846 -5.39 -0.95 -12.75
N ASP A 847 -4.94 -0.17 -11.80
CA ASP A 847 -5.74 0.50 -10.79
C ASP A 847 -6.72 1.50 -11.45
N LEU A 848 -6.27 2.37 -12.36
CA LEU A 848 -7.16 3.25 -13.14
C LEU A 848 -8.15 2.47 -14.03
N ALA A 849 -7.69 1.38 -14.62
CA ALA A 849 -8.51 0.53 -15.46
C ALA A 849 -9.64 -0.15 -14.66
N GLY A 850 -9.38 -0.57 -13.42
CA GLY A 850 -10.40 -1.19 -12.59
C GLY A 850 -11.37 -0.19 -11.99
N LEU A 851 -11.01 1.09 -11.89
CA LEU A 851 -11.95 2.17 -11.63
C LEU A 851 -13.06 2.20 -12.71
N TYR A 852 -12.69 2.12 -14.00
CA TYR A 852 -13.67 2.06 -15.10
C TYR A 852 -14.61 0.86 -14.99
N GLN A 853 -14.06 -0.33 -14.72
CA GLN A 853 -14.87 -1.56 -14.59
C GLN A 853 -15.82 -1.50 -13.39
N ASN A 854 -15.44 -0.77 -12.34
CA ASN A 854 -16.21 -0.58 -11.12
C ASN A 854 -16.95 0.76 -11.06
N GLN A 855 -17.36 1.30 -12.22
CA GLN A 855 -18.06 2.60 -12.34
C GLN A 855 -19.30 2.78 -11.44
N LYS A 856 -19.95 1.69 -11.02
CA LYS A 856 -21.08 1.73 -10.08
C LYS A 856 -20.66 2.17 -8.67
N ILE A 857 -19.43 1.91 -8.27
CA ILE A 857 -18.87 2.24 -6.94
C ILE A 857 -18.48 3.72 -6.87
N ILE A 858 -18.06 4.31 -7.99
CA ILE A 858 -17.67 5.72 -8.12
C ILE A 858 -18.82 6.68 -7.72
N SER A 859 -20.07 6.22 -7.84
CA SER A 859 -21.26 7.01 -7.51
C SER A 859 -21.58 7.04 -6.00
N ALA A 860 -21.04 6.12 -5.20
CA ALA A 860 -21.44 5.91 -3.79
C ALA A 860 -20.35 6.25 -2.76
N LYS A 861 -19.07 6.28 -3.15
CA LYS A 861 -17.95 6.49 -2.21
C LYS A 861 -17.49 7.95 -2.04
N ALA A 862 -17.99 8.88 -2.84
CA ALA A 862 -17.47 10.25 -2.89
C ALA A 862 -18.17 11.27 -1.95
N GLU A 863 -19.10 10.82 -1.10
CA GLU A 863 -19.68 11.64 -0.03
C GLU A 863 -18.83 11.67 1.25
N ARG A 864 -17.73 10.92 1.32
CA ARG A 864 -16.83 10.96 2.47
C ARG A 864 -15.70 11.94 2.21
N HIS A 865 -15.86 13.16 2.73
CA HIS A 865 -14.77 14.13 2.85
C HIS A 865 -13.63 13.50 3.66
N LEU A 866 -12.51 13.27 2.99
CA LEU A 866 -11.29 12.74 3.56
C LEU A 866 -10.32 13.90 3.76
N ASN A 867 -10.29 14.47 4.96
CA ASN A 867 -9.14 15.26 5.42
C ASN A 867 -7.96 14.30 5.62
N LEU A 868 -7.42 13.75 4.52
CA LEU A 868 -6.37 12.75 4.51
C LEU A 868 -5.04 13.37 4.07
N PRO A 869 -4.08 13.58 5.00
CA PRO A 869 -2.95 14.47 4.75
C PRO A 869 -1.70 13.80 4.16
N LYS A 870 -1.88 12.64 3.49
CA LYS A 870 -0.80 12.04 2.69
C LYS A 870 -1.00 12.40 1.22
N PRO A 871 0.07 12.76 0.49
CA PRO A 871 0.05 13.03 -0.94
C PRO A 871 -0.72 11.98 -1.78
N GLU A 872 -0.60 10.71 -1.39
CA GLU A 872 -1.24 9.57 -2.06
C GLU A 872 -2.77 9.66 -2.01
N TYR A 873 -3.34 10.10 -0.89
CA TYR A 873 -4.79 10.22 -0.73
C TYR A 873 -5.36 11.42 -1.46
N LEU A 874 -4.63 12.53 -1.49
CA LEU A 874 -5.00 13.71 -2.29
C LEU A 874 -5.05 13.37 -3.78
N LEU A 875 -4.06 12.63 -4.27
CA LEU A 875 -4.03 12.15 -5.65
C LEU A 875 -5.17 11.18 -5.95
N ILE A 876 -5.40 10.20 -5.07
CA ILE A 876 -6.48 9.24 -5.21
C ILE A 876 -7.85 9.95 -5.24
N GLN A 877 -8.06 10.92 -4.36
CA GLN A 877 -9.29 11.71 -4.33
C GLN A 877 -9.49 12.46 -5.65
N LEU A 878 -8.45 13.15 -6.14
CA LEU A 878 -8.47 13.80 -7.44
C LEU A 878 -8.79 12.83 -8.58
N ILE A 879 -8.23 11.62 -8.58
CA ILE A 879 -8.53 10.59 -9.58
C ILE A 879 -10.01 10.18 -9.53
N TYR A 880 -10.59 10.01 -8.33
CA TYR A 880 -12.01 9.69 -8.17
C TYR A 880 -12.92 10.83 -8.62
N GLU A 881 -12.55 12.07 -8.32
CA GLU A 881 -13.32 13.25 -8.71
C GLU A 881 -13.23 13.50 -10.21
N ALA A 882 -12.04 13.33 -10.81
CA ALA A 882 -11.86 13.33 -12.26
C ALA A 882 -12.71 12.22 -12.92
N ALA A 883 -12.73 11.01 -12.36
CA ALA A 883 -13.58 9.93 -12.85
C ALA A 883 -15.07 10.26 -12.73
N ARG A 884 -15.51 10.91 -11.65
CA ARG A 884 -16.89 11.39 -11.50
C ARG A 884 -17.23 12.43 -12.54
N LEU A 885 -16.32 13.35 -12.84
CA LEU A 885 -16.49 14.37 -13.87
C LEU A 885 -16.65 13.72 -15.26
N ILE A 886 -15.75 12.79 -15.62
CA ILE A 886 -15.79 12.04 -16.89
C ILE A 886 -17.09 11.25 -17.04
N LEU A 887 -17.55 10.62 -15.95
CA LEU A 887 -18.80 9.85 -15.91
C LEU A 887 -20.05 10.71 -15.68
N LYS A 888 -19.92 12.04 -15.70
CA LYS A 888 -21.02 13.02 -15.53
C LYS A 888 -21.78 12.86 -14.21
N LYS A 889 -21.07 12.49 -13.15
CA LYS A 889 -21.58 12.35 -11.77
C LYS A 889 -21.40 13.61 -10.93
N ILE A 890 -20.49 14.49 -11.33
CA ILE A 890 -20.37 15.88 -10.86
C ILE A 890 -20.33 16.79 -12.08
N ASN A 891 -20.74 18.03 -11.90
CA ASN A 891 -20.60 19.02 -12.96
C ASN A 891 -19.21 19.68 -12.90
N GLU A 892 -18.90 20.50 -13.90
CA GLU A 892 -17.62 21.18 -14.01
C GLU A 892 -17.37 22.20 -12.89
N GLU A 893 -18.40 22.96 -12.51
CA GLU A 893 -18.30 23.98 -11.44
C GLU A 893 -18.01 23.30 -10.10
N ASP A 894 -18.68 22.19 -9.80
CA ASP A 894 -18.46 21.40 -8.58
C ASP A 894 -17.02 20.84 -8.53
N PHE A 895 -16.49 20.33 -9.65
CA PHE A 895 -15.12 19.81 -9.72
C PHE A 895 -14.09 20.92 -9.46
N LEU A 896 -14.30 22.10 -10.05
CA LEU A 896 -13.42 23.25 -9.90
C LEU A 896 -13.45 23.84 -8.48
N GLU A 897 -14.59 23.76 -7.79
CA GLU A 897 -14.70 24.14 -6.37
C GLU A 897 -13.88 23.22 -5.47
N LEU A 898 -13.87 21.91 -5.78
CA LEU A 898 -13.09 20.91 -5.04
C LEU A 898 -11.59 20.97 -5.35
N HIS A 899 -11.23 21.37 -6.57
CA HIS A 899 -9.85 21.44 -7.07
C HIS A 899 -9.46 22.85 -7.58
N PRO A 900 -9.37 23.85 -6.69
CA PRO A 900 -9.06 25.23 -7.06
C PRO A 900 -7.67 25.41 -7.70
N GLU A 901 -6.76 24.44 -7.57
CA GLU A 901 -5.45 24.42 -8.21
C GLU A 901 -5.51 24.41 -9.75
N TYR A 902 -6.64 24.02 -10.35
CA TYR A 902 -6.91 24.12 -11.80
C TYR A 902 -7.35 25.53 -12.22
N ILE A 903 -7.64 26.39 -11.26
CA ILE A 903 -8.05 27.78 -11.47
C ILE A 903 -6.89 28.73 -11.13
N SER A 904 -6.14 28.48 -10.06
CA SER A 904 -5.00 29.31 -9.65
C SER A 904 -3.94 28.54 -8.85
N HIS A 905 -2.66 28.73 -9.17
CA HIS A 905 -1.54 28.10 -8.45
C HIS A 905 -0.89 29.03 -7.38
N ASP A 906 -1.33 30.28 -7.32
CA ASP A 906 -0.79 31.35 -6.45
C ASP A 906 -1.81 32.49 -6.20
N GLY A 907 -3.09 32.26 -6.51
CA GLY A 907 -4.13 33.29 -6.56
C GLY A 907 -4.21 34.06 -7.88
N ARG A 908 -3.43 33.71 -8.92
CA ARG A 908 -3.62 34.22 -10.29
C ARG A 908 -4.41 33.23 -11.13
N ILE A 909 -5.49 33.72 -11.74
CA ILE A 909 -6.34 32.92 -12.63
C ILE A 909 -5.64 32.78 -13.98
N TYR A 910 -5.42 31.54 -14.44
CA TYR A 910 -5.03 31.26 -15.84
C TYR A 910 -6.26 30.82 -16.62
N PRO A 911 -6.88 31.69 -17.45
CA PRO A 911 -8.09 31.35 -18.20
C PRO A 911 -7.91 30.16 -19.14
N GLN A 912 -6.67 29.88 -19.57
CA GLN A 912 -6.35 28.88 -20.58
C GLN A 912 -6.46 27.45 -20.05
N ALA A 913 -5.94 27.13 -18.85
CA ALA A 913 -6.09 25.80 -18.24
C ALA A 913 -7.56 25.45 -17.99
N LEU A 914 -8.35 26.45 -17.55
CA LEU A 914 -9.80 26.35 -17.43
C LEU A 914 -10.48 26.14 -18.78
N MET A 915 -10.08 26.87 -19.83
CA MET A 915 -10.60 26.68 -21.20
C MET A 915 -10.25 25.31 -21.76
N GLU A 916 -9.08 24.78 -21.45
CA GLU A 916 -8.64 23.46 -21.88
C GLU A 916 -9.37 22.35 -21.14
N LEU A 917 -9.54 22.44 -19.82
CA LEU A 917 -10.40 21.53 -19.07
C LEU A 917 -11.84 21.55 -19.62
N LYS A 918 -12.40 22.73 -19.89
CA LYS A 918 -13.71 22.89 -20.54
C LYS A 918 -13.78 22.25 -21.92
N SER A 919 -12.75 22.44 -22.75
CA SER A 919 -12.65 21.88 -24.09
C SER A 919 -12.55 20.36 -24.03
N LEU A 920 -11.70 19.85 -23.13
CA LEU A 920 -11.49 18.44 -22.85
C LEU A 920 -12.82 17.81 -22.50
N ILE A 921 -13.51 18.26 -21.45
CA ILE A 921 -14.82 17.71 -21.04
C ILE A 921 -15.83 17.70 -22.19
N ARG A 922 -15.88 18.76 -23.01
CA ARG A 922 -16.79 18.86 -24.17
C ARG A 922 -16.48 17.86 -25.29
N SER A 923 -15.21 17.53 -25.55
CA SER A 923 -14.87 16.56 -26.61
C SER A 923 -15.32 15.13 -26.29
N PHE A 924 -15.44 14.76 -25.01
CA PHE A 924 -15.86 13.40 -24.62
C PHE A 924 -17.37 13.22 -24.52
N THR A 925 -18.15 14.31 -24.51
CA THR A 925 -19.61 14.23 -24.61
C THR A 925 -20.12 13.61 -25.91
N SER A 926 -19.30 13.54 -26.96
CA SER A 926 -19.67 13.08 -28.30
C SER A 926 -19.27 11.64 -28.66
N GLN A 927 -18.53 10.91 -27.81
CA GLN A 927 -18.02 9.56 -28.13
C GLN A 927 -18.45 8.52 -27.09
N GLU A 928 -18.55 7.25 -27.50
CA GLU A 928 -18.74 6.13 -26.58
C GLU A 928 -17.48 5.97 -25.70
N MET A 929 -17.67 5.94 -24.37
CA MET A 929 -16.55 5.83 -23.43
C MET A 929 -16.01 4.41 -23.42
N THR A 930 -14.73 4.23 -23.74
CA THR A 930 -14.01 2.97 -23.60
C THR A 930 -13.11 3.01 -22.36
N GLN A 931 -12.64 1.85 -21.88
CA GLN A 931 -11.68 1.78 -20.77
C GLN A 931 -10.40 2.57 -21.08
N GLN A 932 -9.89 2.47 -22.32
CA GLN A 932 -8.71 3.19 -22.76
C GLN A 932 -8.92 4.70 -22.74
N ASN A 933 -10.03 5.17 -23.34
CA ASN A 933 -10.36 6.60 -23.38
C ASN A 933 -10.57 7.16 -21.98
N PHE A 934 -11.17 6.39 -21.08
CA PHE A 934 -11.37 6.79 -19.68
C PHE A 934 -10.04 7.00 -18.95
N ILE A 935 -9.07 6.11 -19.14
CA ILE A 935 -7.74 6.24 -18.50
C ILE A 935 -6.97 7.40 -19.11
N GLU A 936 -6.93 7.52 -20.44
CA GLU A 936 -6.28 8.65 -21.14
C GLU A 936 -6.82 9.98 -20.64
N LEU A 937 -8.13 10.07 -20.46
CA LEU A 937 -8.81 11.24 -19.91
C LEU A 937 -8.42 11.63 -18.50
N ILE A 938 -8.35 10.66 -17.58
CA ILE A 938 -7.90 10.93 -16.21
C ILE A 938 -6.50 11.52 -16.25
N ILE A 939 -5.63 10.98 -17.10
CA ILE A 939 -4.24 11.41 -17.21
C ILE A 939 -4.14 12.79 -17.84
N GLU A 940 -4.96 13.09 -18.87
CA GLU A 940 -5.07 14.43 -19.44
C GLU A 940 -5.53 15.43 -18.39
N ILE A 941 -6.52 15.10 -17.54
CA ILE A 941 -6.91 15.96 -16.41
C ILE A 941 -5.73 16.15 -15.44
N LEU A 942 -5.08 15.07 -14.99
CA LEU A 942 -3.91 15.16 -14.09
C LEU A 942 -2.74 15.97 -14.69
N SER A 943 -2.67 16.11 -16.02
CA SER A 943 -1.63 16.88 -16.70
C SER A 943 -1.84 18.39 -16.68
N LEU A 944 -3.05 18.85 -16.35
CA LEU A 944 -3.38 20.28 -16.36
C LEU A 944 -2.95 21.01 -15.08
N SER A 945 -2.31 20.32 -14.12
CA SER A 945 -1.84 20.92 -12.87
C SER A 945 -0.46 20.40 -12.46
N HIS A 946 0.44 21.31 -12.05
CA HIS A 946 1.75 20.94 -11.46
C HIS A 946 1.58 20.21 -10.13
N SER A 947 0.54 20.52 -9.35
CA SER A 947 0.28 19.86 -8.06
C SER A 947 -0.04 18.38 -8.27
N SER A 948 -0.90 18.04 -9.23
CA SER A 948 -1.22 16.65 -9.54
C SER A 948 -0.02 15.89 -10.10
N PHE A 949 0.83 16.54 -10.89
CA PHE A 949 2.10 15.98 -11.35
C PHE A 949 3.02 15.62 -10.16
N ASP A 950 3.22 16.54 -9.23
CA ASP A 950 4.12 16.32 -8.08
C ASP A 950 3.60 15.21 -7.16
N LEU A 951 2.29 15.19 -6.90
CA LEU A 951 1.66 14.12 -6.11
C LEU A 951 1.83 12.75 -6.77
N LEU A 952 1.62 12.66 -8.09
CA LEU A 952 1.82 11.43 -8.85
C LEU A 952 3.28 11.01 -8.87
N ASN A 953 4.22 11.96 -9.02
CA ASN A 953 5.65 11.66 -8.99
C ASN A 953 6.11 11.17 -7.63
N GLN A 954 5.60 11.73 -6.54
CA GLN A 954 5.91 11.26 -5.19
C GLN A 954 5.37 9.84 -4.96
N LEU A 955 4.13 9.54 -5.39
CA LEU A 955 3.56 8.20 -5.28
C LEU A 955 4.40 7.16 -6.04
N LEU A 956 4.77 7.48 -7.28
CA LEU A 956 5.48 6.52 -8.14
C LEU A 956 6.98 6.38 -7.79
N SER A 957 7.57 7.36 -7.09
CA SER A 957 9.00 7.38 -6.76
C SER A 957 9.37 6.76 -5.40
N LYS A 958 8.40 6.33 -4.58
CA LYS A 958 8.68 5.72 -3.28
C LYS A 958 9.50 4.43 -3.42
N GLU A 959 10.59 4.35 -2.67
CA GLU A 959 11.27 3.09 -2.34
C GLU A 959 10.47 2.43 -1.21
N GLU A 960 9.96 1.23 -1.44
CA GLU A 960 9.47 0.39 -0.33
C GLU A 960 10.71 -0.06 0.45
N HIS A 961 10.82 0.40 1.70
CA HIS A 961 11.89 0.00 2.62
C HIS A 961 11.66 -1.38 3.22
#